data_AF-A0A3M2DRX1-F1
#
_entry.id   AF-A0A3M2DRX1-F1
#
_cell.length_a   1.000
_cell.length_b   1.000
_cell.length_c   1.000
_cell.angle_alpha   90.00
_cell.angle_beta   90.00
_cell.angle_gamma   90.00
#
_symmetry.space_group_name_H-M   'P 1'
#
loop_
_entity.id
_entity.type
_entity.pdbx_description
1 polymer ?
#
loop_
_entity_poly.entity_id
_entity_poly.type
_entity_poly.pdbx_seq_one_letter_code
_entity_poly.pdbx_strand_id
1 'polypeptide(L)'
;MTAGWLAAACVDGSQLGGGGEDKSMFATEIAPIFEQDCGTNACHAAEGDRYDELDPSWFVFPVDEDGRITGSERLEKAYARAVEKLSAAGPEFSPLVRKPLDEALGGQAHRGGSQYRTMSDERLQKLMHWARVAAPLEDVPLSPLAQRYRDEIEPILAEKRCMLSSCHGASASNLLIFDPGVVGRFDNAASLANYKKVITHLNLETPDPMMSRLVRKTIPLDQGGIFHRGGNDFFNPAARDEKLQKILDFVTDARTAVGADGTGVVTGIVFASTDPTPRRWFDLSVWQPGGDIYLLSPPEPGGQLTNLTAAHHTGPADIRDPAVSYDGTRIAFAMRRSEEDCLNLYVMNLDGSNLQQLTFDTGTLPNGIKVSNVEPLWGPDDRIYFVSTRAGQWAANGDYPLSNIWRIDPASGELLRMTMSAGNEISPAWRRFPAKGKQAIENRTLDLTFTATRKVGDRMFAPLMRVPPDFRADYHPHFGTQNPNYQIFTSMTQFPDLREPLILSDEAVVWEGGALALIDRNLGPIIKDGGEPSVVNYVDPLQKLGAVGDVVEHTGVSPDGYYRDPYALPDGRIVVAHSPDTIDLTDPTATPDTAIYRLELRELKGNRTVVVRKEVLADIPGKVEMDPRPVMVRRREEIGDPLEHLSNDVDHGTLLNFDLAVAMTVAAEDSPSRGKPFDEMASKIRYVRLVEEIAPDGTAVGRAARGMRRVLAEFPATTDRSVYVELPAGVPFFIQTLDDMRMATATFNQWFFVLPGEHLKQVTRREVWNTRCGACHGSKSGEPGDTVTTPDVLTQASRVVANYDAATRTDKPPVPYGLEPDERLEVDFARDVQPILTARCATAGCHDGTVAPDLTDRPGVEFSGAYEALTAPGADSANGFAYVDPMSSSARRSYLAEVLLGRDLDAPRAYDSTGCPGAGQMSLTELATLMRWMDLGAAYRGIGPKTKPELPSY
;
A
#
# COMPACT_ATOMS: atom_id res chain seq x y z
N MET A 1 13.05 33.26 -0.61
CA MET A 1 13.68 33.67 -1.89
C MET A 1 13.82 32.39 -2.72
N THR A 2 12.68 31.81 -3.13
CA THR A 2 12.01 31.98 -4.44
C THR A 2 12.76 31.30 -5.59
N ALA A 3 12.26 30.11 -5.93
CA ALA A 3 12.17 29.46 -7.24
C ALA A 3 13.08 30.02 -8.36
N GLY A 4 14.03 29.20 -8.80
CA GLY A 4 14.88 29.56 -9.94
C GLY A 4 15.78 28.46 -10.48
N TRP A 5 15.37 27.20 -10.55
CA TRP A 5 16.19 26.13 -11.17
C TRP A 5 15.38 25.02 -11.88
N LEU A 6 14.19 25.35 -12.43
CA LEU A 6 13.41 24.47 -13.31
C LEU A 6 13.24 25.08 -14.70
N ALA A 7 14.31 25.63 -15.27
CA ALA A 7 14.42 25.72 -16.71
C ALA A 7 15.19 24.48 -17.16
N ALA A 8 14.53 23.61 -17.92
CA ALA A 8 15.26 22.76 -18.86
C ALA A 8 16.13 23.72 -19.68
N ALA A 9 17.43 23.74 -19.40
CA ALA A 9 18.38 24.37 -20.29
C ALA A 9 18.23 23.60 -21.59
N CYS A 10 17.52 24.19 -22.56
CA CYS A 10 17.76 23.91 -23.95
C CYS A 10 19.27 24.10 -24.10
N VAL A 11 20.00 23.00 -24.27
CA VAL A 11 21.42 23.06 -24.56
C VAL A 11 21.53 23.90 -25.82
N ASP A 12 22.11 25.09 -25.68
CA ASP A 12 22.43 25.93 -26.82
C ASP A 12 23.33 25.08 -27.73
N GLY A 13 22.91 24.88 -28.98
CA GLY A 13 23.55 23.98 -29.95
C GLY A 13 24.99 24.37 -30.28
N SER A 14 25.50 25.47 -29.72
CA SER A 14 26.89 25.92 -29.84
C SER A 14 27.87 25.23 -28.88
N GLN A 15 27.43 24.36 -27.96
CA GLN A 15 28.32 23.62 -27.04
C GLN A 15 28.51 22.12 -27.37
N LEU A 16 27.95 21.65 -28.49
CA LEU A 16 28.19 20.30 -29.00
C LEU A 16 29.55 20.28 -29.73
N GLY A 17 30.48 19.46 -29.25
CA GLY A 17 31.75 19.25 -29.94
C GLY A 17 31.53 18.45 -31.23
N GLY A 18 31.92 19.03 -32.36
CA GLY A 18 31.93 18.38 -33.68
C GLY A 18 31.24 19.22 -34.76
N GLY A 19 31.99 19.66 -35.78
CA GLY A 19 31.41 20.30 -36.97
C GLY A 19 30.56 19.31 -37.78
N GLY A 20 29.83 19.78 -38.80
CA GLY A 20 28.79 19.02 -39.55
C GLY A 20 29.17 17.66 -40.18
N GLU A 21 30.41 17.20 -40.01
CA GLU A 21 30.88 15.84 -40.29
C GLU A 21 30.18 14.77 -39.41
N ASP A 22 29.90 15.08 -38.14
CA ASP A 22 29.27 14.13 -37.20
C ASP A 22 27.78 13.90 -37.49
N LYS A 23 27.04 14.97 -37.84
CA LYS A 23 25.64 14.93 -38.32
C LYS A 23 25.56 14.19 -39.65
N SER A 24 26.53 14.39 -40.55
CA SER A 24 26.62 13.65 -41.81
C SER A 24 26.81 12.16 -41.55
N MET A 25 27.78 11.79 -40.69
CA MET A 25 28.03 10.40 -40.31
C MET A 25 26.82 9.77 -39.61
N PHE A 26 26.10 10.52 -38.77
CA PHE A 26 24.86 10.04 -38.15
C PHE A 26 23.83 9.66 -39.23
N ALA A 27 23.56 10.56 -40.17
CA ALA A 27 22.55 10.36 -41.20
C ALA A 27 22.90 9.19 -42.14
N THR A 28 24.17 8.99 -42.48
CA THR A 28 24.59 7.96 -43.44
C THR A 28 24.89 6.60 -42.82
N GLU A 29 25.35 6.55 -41.57
CA GLU A 29 25.87 5.32 -40.96
C GLU A 29 25.12 4.88 -39.70
N ILE A 30 24.58 5.81 -38.90
CA ILE A 30 23.97 5.48 -37.59
C ILE A 30 22.46 5.39 -37.66
N ALA A 31 21.79 6.32 -38.36
CA ALA A 31 20.34 6.26 -38.55
C ALA A 31 19.88 4.92 -39.16
N PRO A 32 20.57 4.33 -40.17
CA PRO A 32 20.22 2.99 -40.66
C PRO A 32 20.38 1.88 -39.61
N ILE A 33 21.37 1.98 -38.71
CA ILE A 33 21.52 1.02 -37.59
C ILE A 33 20.34 1.15 -36.64
N PHE A 34 19.90 2.37 -36.34
CA PHE A 34 18.74 2.60 -35.50
C PHE A 34 17.47 2.02 -36.13
N GLU A 35 17.21 2.27 -37.41
CA GLU A 35 16.08 1.69 -38.14
C GLU A 35 16.09 0.15 -38.10
N GLN A 36 17.27 -0.46 -38.24
CA GLN A 36 17.42 -1.91 -38.32
C GLN A 36 17.35 -2.61 -36.96
N ASP A 37 18.04 -2.09 -35.95
CA ASP A 37 18.33 -2.80 -34.70
C ASP A 37 17.60 -2.24 -33.47
N CYS A 38 17.05 -1.03 -33.56
CA CYS A 38 16.45 -0.34 -32.41
C CYS A 38 15.02 0.17 -32.68
N GLY A 39 14.71 0.47 -33.93
CA GLY A 39 13.61 1.31 -34.38
C GLY A 39 12.30 0.58 -34.63
N THR A 40 11.97 -0.38 -33.77
CA THR A 40 10.61 -0.93 -33.78
C THR A 40 9.67 -0.02 -32.99
N ASN A 41 8.39 -0.01 -33.38
CA ASN A 41 7.32 0.72 -32.69
C ASN A 41 7.06 0.22 -31.25
N ALA A 42 7.75 -0.84 -30.80
CA ALA A 42 7.75 -1.35 -29.44
C ALA A 42 8.99 -0.94 -28.60
N CYS A 43 10.07 -0.43 -29.23
CA CYS A 43 11.32 -0.07 -28.57
C CYS A 43 11.68 1.43 -28.66
N HIS A 44 12.27 1.89 -29.77
CA HIS A 44 12.86 3.24 -29.85
C HIS A 44 12.35 4.10 -31.02
N ALA A 45 11.29 3.70 -31.73
CA ALA A 45 10.71 4.47 -32.85
C ALA A 45 9.26 4.91 -32.61
N ALA A 46 8.90 6.16 -32.98
CA ALA A 46 7.52 6.65 -32.95
C ALA A 46 7.19 7.57 -34.14
N GLU A 47 5.96 7.52 -34.63
CA GLU A 47 5.49 8.32 -35.78
C GLU A 47 4.84 9.65 -35.36
N GLY A 48 5.16 10.75 -36.07
CA GLY A 48 4.40 12.02 -36.03
C GLY A 48 4.08 12.53 -34.61
N ASP A 49 2.82 12.91 -34.38
CA ASP A 49 2.31 13.47 -33.12
C ASP A 49 2.60 12.58 -31.90
N ARG A 50 2.69 11.26 -32.10
CA ARG A 50 3.02 10.31 -31.02
C ARG A 50 4.42 10.52 -30.48
N TYR A 51 5.38 10.92 -31.31
CA TYR A 51 6.73 11.24 -30.85
C TYR A 51 6.73 12.47 -29.94
N ASP A 52 5.95 13.50 -30.31
CA ASP A 52 5.90 14.77 -29.58
C ASP A 52 5.12 14.64 -28.23
N GLU A 53 4.26 13.63 -28.08
CA GLU A 53 3.59 13.28 -26.81
C GLU A 53 4.48 12.51 -25.81
N LEU A 54 5.63 11.97 -26.23
CA LEU A 54 6.48 11.13 -25.37
C LEU A 54 7.35 11.96 -24.44
N ASP A 55 7.62 11.41 -23.25
CA ASP A 55 8.52 12.01 -22.26
C ASP A 55 9.89 12.27 -22.92
N PRO A 56 10.35 13.54 -22.95
CA PRO A 56 11.62 13.89 -23.59
C PRO A 56 12.84 13.19 -23.01
N SER A 57 12.76 12.61 -21.81
CA SER A 57 13.87 11.86 -21.22
C SER A 57 14.08 10.48 -21.85
N TRP A 58 13.06 9.92 -22.50
CA TRP A 58 13.11 8.60 -23.11
C TRP A 58 13.95 8.62 -24.39
N PHE A 59 14.72 7.57 -24.61
CA PHE A 59 15.44 7.41 -25.87
C PHE A 59 14.47 6.89 -26.93
N VAL A 60 13.84 7.78 -27.68
CA VAL A 60 12.96 7.46 -28.81
C VAL A 60 13.33 8.41 -29.95
N PHE A 61 13.18 7.98 -31.20
CA PHE A 61 13.42 8.81 -32.38
C PHE A 61 12.20 8.78 -33.32
N PRO A 62 11.94 9.88 -34.04
CA PRO A 62 10.80 9.97 -34.92
C PRO A 62 11.04 9.20 -36.23
N VAL A 63 10.04 8.45 -36.68
CA VAL A 63 10.06 7.71 -37.95
C VAL A 63 8.89 8.11 -38.86
N ASP A 64 8.97 7.76 -40.14
CA ASP A 64 7.85 7.79 -41.08
C ASP A 64 6.99 6.53 -41.00
N GLU A 65 5.95 6.43 -41.84
CA GLU A 65 5.01 5.31 -41.88
C GLU A 65 5.67 3.96 -42.22
N ASP A 66 6.86 3.98 -42.83
CA ASP A 66 7.66 2.79 -43.16
C ASP A 66 8.68 2.46 -42.06
N GLY A 67 8.68 3.20 -40.94
CA GLY A 67 9.62 3.01 -39.83
C GLY A 67 11.02 3.60 -40.09
N ARG A 68 11.17 4.49 -41.09
CA ARG A 68 12.46 5.10 -41.44
C ARG A 68 12.62 6.52 -40.90
N ILE A 69 13.86 6.91 -40.60
CA ILE A 69 14.23 8.25 -40.14
C ILE A 69 14.47 9.12 -41.40
N THR A 70 13.40 9.46 -42.11
CA THR A 70 13.48 10.27 -43.34
C THR A 70 13.04 11.73 -43.11
N GLY A 71 13.71 12.64 -43.83
CA GLY A 71 13.48 14.08 -43.74
C GLY A 71 14.38 14.77 -42.71
N SER A 72 14.75 16.03 -42.99
CA SER A 72 15.73 16.78 -42.21
C SER A 72 15.33 16.96 -40.75
N GLU A 73 14.04 17.21 -40.48
CA GLU A 73 13.55 17.41 -39.11
C GLU A 73 13.63 16.14 -38.27
N ARG A 74 13.24 14.97 -38.82
CA ARG A 74 13.32 13.69 -38.11
C ARG A 74 14.76 13.31 -37.82
N LEU A 75 15.65 13.51 -38.79
CA LEU A 75 17.09 13.28 -38.64
C LEU A 75 17.69 14.15 -37.54
N GLU A 76 17.35 15.45 -37.48
CA GLU A 76 17.84 16.32 -36.40
C GLU A 76 17.31 15.91 -35.02
N LYS A 77 16.01 15.58 -34.91
CA LYS A 77 15.41 15.08 -33.67
C LYS A 77 16.08 13.77 -33.23
N ALA A 78 16.26 12.80 -34.13
CA ALA A 78 16.91 11.52 -33.83
C ALA A 78 18.39 11.71 -33.41
N TYR A 79 19.11 12.60 -34.10
CA TYR A 79 20.49 12.95 -33.76
C TYR A 79 20.58 13.56 -32.36
N ALA A 80 19.75 14.56 -32.04
CA ALA A 80 19.74 15.19 -30.73
C ALA A 80 19.51 14.17 -29.60
N ARG A 81 18.54 13.25 -29.80
CA ARG A 81 18.27 12.16 -28.86
C ARG A 81 19.42 11.20 -28.68
N ALA A 82 20.17 10.91 -29.75
CA ALA A 82 21.33 10.04 -29.69
C ALA A 82 22.48 10.69 -28.93
N VAL A 83 22.76 11.96 -29.19
CA VAL A 83 23.82 12.73 -28.53
C VAL A 83 23.59 12.86 -27.02
N GLU A 84 22.34 13.04 -26.58
CA GLU A 84 21.98 13.03 -25.15
C GLU A 84 22.37 11.74 -24.41
N LYS A 85 22.59 10.64 -25.14
CA LYS A 85 22.96 9.33 -24.58
C LYS A 85 24.45 9.01 -24.76
N LEU A 86 25.26 10.00 -25.15
CA LEU A 86 26.71 9.90 -25.22
C LEU A 86 27.36 10.40 -23.94
N SER A 87 28.53 9.84 -23.63
CA SER A 87 29.34 10.21 -22.48
C SER A 87 30.62 10.91 -22.94
N ALA A 88 30.96 12.03 -22.28
CA ALA A 88 32.22 12.75 -22.50
C ALA A 88 33.44 11.91 -22.13
N ALA A 89 33.27 10.89 -21.26
CA ALA A 89 34.34 9.97 -20.88
C ALA A 89 34.74 8.99 -21.99
N GLY A 90 33.91 8.84 -23.03
CA GLY A 90 34.17 7.99 -24.18
C GLY A 90 32.94 7.17 -24.62
N PRO A 91 33.00 6.59 -25.83
CA PRO A 91 31.89 5.80 -26.38
C PRO A 91 31.59 4.57 -25.54
N GLU A 92 32.59 3.95 -24.91
CA GLU A 92 32.39 2.78 -24.07
C GLU A 92 31.54 3.06 -22.83
N PHE A 93 31.51 4.30 -22.34
CA PHE A 93 30.68 4.71 -21.20
C PHE A 93 29.26 5.13 -21.60
N SER A 94 29.05 5.39 -22.88
CA SER A 94 27.79 5.92 -23.40
C SER A 94 26.66 4.90 -23.25
N PRO A 95 25.53 5.24 -22.57
CA PRO A 95 24.36 4.37 -22.51
C PRO A 95 23.89 3.87 -23.88
N LEU A 96 24.03 4.69 -24.92
CA LEU A 96 23.69 4.33 -26.30
C LEU A 96 24.49 3.13 -26.83
N VAL A 97 25.72 2.95 -26.37
CA VAL A 97 26.60 1.83 -26.73
C VAL A 97 26.39 0.67 -25.76
N ARG A 98 26.29 0.95 -24.45
CA ARG A 98 26.26 -0.07 -23.41
C ARG A 98 24.94 -0.82 -23.33
N LYS A 99 23.80 -0.17 -23.58
CA LYS A 99 22.49 -0.83 -23.55
C LYS A 99 22.36 -1.97 -24.57
N PRO A 100 22.67 -1.79 -25.86
CA PRO A 100 22.59 -2.88 -26.82
C PRO A 100 23.76 -3.89 -26.74
N LEU A 101 24.80 -3.62 -25.94
CA LEU A 101 25.97 -4.50 -25.78
C LEU A 101 25.71 -5.61 -24.74
N ASP A 102 26.28 -6.78 -24.97
CA ASP A 102 26.24 -7.90 -24.02
C ASP A 102 26.90 -7.55 -22.67
N GLU A 103 26.27 -7.95 -21.57
CA GLU A 103 26.77 -7.69 -20.21
C GLU A 103 28.18 -8.27 -19.98
N ALA A 104 28.51 -9.41 -20.60
CA ALA A 104 29.85 -10.01 -20.50
C ALA A 104 30.95 -9.14 -21.12
N LEU A 105 30.57 -8.17 -21.96
CA LEU A 105 31.47 -7.24 -22.65
C LEU A 105 31.44 -5.82 -22.04
N GLY A 106 30.79 -5.63 -20.88
CA GLY A 106 30.62 -4.32 -20.25
C GLY A 106 29.32 -3.60 -20.61
N GLY A 107 28.40 -4.31 -21.26
CA GLY A 107 27.03 -3.86 -21.49
C GLY A 107 26.21 -3.70 -20.21
N GLN A 108 25.03 -3.12 -20.35
CA GLN A 108 24.07 -2.93 -19.26
C GLN A 108 22.78 -3.69 -19.55
N ALA A 109 22.06 -4.07 -18.49
CA ALA A 109 20.70 -4.59 -18.62
C ALA A 109 19.86 -3.66 -19.52
N HIS A 110 19.35 -4.27 -20.58
CA HIS A 110 18.58 -3.61 -21.62
C HIS A 110 17.37 -4.46 -21.98
N ARG A 111 16.25 -3.77 -22.12
CA ARG A 111 14.92 -4.35 -22.25
C ARG A 111 14.74 -5.16 -23.53
N GLY A 112 15.39 -4.75 -24.61
CA GLY A 112 15.44 -5.48 -25.89
C GLY A 112 16.52 -6.57 -25.96
N GLY A 113 17.19 -6.87 -24.85
CA GLY A 113 18.36 -7.76 -24.81
C GLY A 113 19.59 -7.16 -25.51
N SER A 114 20.63 -7.99 -25.62
CA SER A 114 21.90 -7.65 -26.29
C SER A 114 21.75 -7.78 -27.80
N GLN A 115 21.91 -6.68 -28.53
CA GLN A 115 22.02 -6.66 -29.99
C GLN A 115 23.43 -7.00 -30.46
N TYR A 116 24.44 -6.66 -29.64
CA TYR A 116 25.85 -6.89 -29.93
C TYR A 116 26.45 -7.88 -28.94
N ARG A 117 26.86 -9.06 -29.44
CA ARG A 117 27.45 -10.14 -28.64
C ARG A 117 28.97 -10.23 -28.74
N THR A 118 29.58 -9.34 -29.52
CA THR A 118 31.02 -9.27 -29.73
C THR A 118 31.45 -7.83 -29.97
N MET A 119 32.61 -7.45 -29.45
CA MET A 119 33.22 -6.14 -29.71
C MET A 119 33.60 -5.95 -31.19
N SER A 120 33.70 -7.02 -31.97
CA SER A 120 34.03 -6.96 -33.40
C SER A 120 32.84 -6.71 -34.34
N ASP A 121 31.62 -6.56 -33.82
CA ASP A 121 30.44 -6.28 -34.64
C ASP A 121 30.63 -4.95 -35.40
N GLU A 122 30.48 -4.98 -36.73
CA GLU A 122 30.73 -3.80 -37.58
C GLU A 122 29.80 -2.63 -37.25
N ARG A 123 28.55 -2.91 -36.85
CA ARG A 123 27.57 -1.87 -36.49
C ARG A 123 27.92 -1.24 -35.16
N LEU A 124 28.34 -2.05 -34.18
CA LEU A 124 28.88 -1.56 -32.92
C LEU A 124 30.13 -0.69 -33.14
N GLN A 125 31.05 -1.10 -34.01
CA GLN A 125 32.26 -0.31 -34.31
C GLN A 125 31.92 1.04 -34.95
N LYS A 126 30.95 1.10 -35.87
CA LYS A 126 30.43 2.36 -36.44
C LYS A 126 29.81 3.24 -35.37
N LEU A 127 28.97 2.67 -34.51
CA LEU A 127 28.35 3.39 -33.40
C LEU A 127 29.40 3.96 -32.43
N MET A 128 30.41 3.17 -32.07
CA MET A 128 31.52 3.62 -31.21
C MET A 128 32.38 4.69 -31.89
N HIS A 129 32.60 4.60 -33.20
CA HIS A 129 33.34 5.62 -33.94
C HIS A 129 32.58 6.94 -33.97
N TRP A 130 31.29 6.89 -34.33
CA TRP A 130 30.43 8.07 -34.33
C TRP A 130 30.33 8.71 -32.93
N ALA A 131 30.12 7.90 -31.90
CA ALA A 131 30.06 8.36 -30.52
C ALA A 131 31.36 9.07 -30.07
N ARG A 132 32.55 8.68 -30.57
CA ARG A 132 33.80 9.42 -30.27
C ARG A 132 33.83 10.81 -30.88
N VAL A 133 33.22 10.98 -32.05
CA VAL A 133 33.22 12.24 -32.78
C VAL A 133 32.13 13.18 -32.24
N ALA A 134 30.95 12.64 -31.91
CA ALA A 134 29.78 13.39 -31.46
C ALA A 134 29.67 13.55 -29.94
N ALA A 135 30.60 12.98 -29.15
CA ALA A 135 30.54 13.03 -27.70
C ALA A 135 30.55 14.49 -27.18
N PRO A 136 29.80 14.78 -26.10
CA PRO A 136 29.86 16.08 -25.44
C PRO A 136 31.28 16.35 -24.91
N LEU A 137 31.66 17.64 -24.88
CA LEU A 137 32.99 18.07 -24.42
C LEU A 137 33.13 18.03 -22.89
N GLU A 138 32.01 18.19 -22.17
CA GLU A 138 31.97 18.23 -20.71
C GLU A 138 31.13 17.07 -20.16
N ASP A 139 31.59 16.49 -19.06
CA ASP A 139 30.88 15.43 -18.34
C ASP A 139 29.78 16.02 -17.44
N VAL A 140 28.85 15.17 -16.99
CA VAL A 140 27.77 15.57 -16.06
C VAL A 140 28.38 16.16 -14.79
N PRO A 141 28.04 17.38 -14.36
CA PRO A 141 28.60 17.95 -13.15
C PRO A 141 28.12 17.18 -11.91
N LEU A 142 29.04 16.92 -10.98
CA LEU A 142 28.74 16.29 -9.70
C LEU A 142 28.66 17.34 -8.59
N SER A 143 27.69 17.19 -7.69
CA SER A 143 27.69 17.94 -6.43
C SER A 143 28.91 17.55 -5.58
N PRO A 144 29.36 18.38 -4.61
CA PRO A 144 30.51 18.05 -3.77
C PRO A 144 30.40 16.67 -3.09
N LEU A 145 29.21 16.30 -2.63
CA LEU A 145 28.97 15.02 -1.99
C LEU A 145 28.95 13.85 -3.00
N ALA A 146 28.41 14.07 -4.21
CA ALA A 146 28.47 13.07 -5.28
C ALA A 146 29.90 12.87 -5.81
N GLN A 147 30.71 13.94 -5.85
CA GLN A 147 32.13 13.88 -6.18
C GLN A 147 32.89 13.07 -5.12
N ARG A 148 32.66 13.35 -3.82
CA ARG A 148 33.25 12.56 -2.74
C ARG A 148 32.87 11.08 -2.82
N TYR A 149 31.61 10.77 -3.14
CA TYR A 149 31.18 9.39 -3.38
C TYR A 149 31.99 8.71 -4.49
N ARG A 150 32.14 9.37 -5.64
CA ARG A 150 32.92 8.87 -6.78
C ARG A 150 34.38 8.60 -6.41
N ASP A 151 34.99 9.51 -5.66
CA ASP A 151 36.43 9.46 -5.39
C ASP A 151 36.78 8.52 -4.22
N GLU A 152 35.92 8.41 -3.21
CA GLU A 152 36.23 7.69 -1.97
C GLU A 152 35.41 6.42 -1.76
N ILE A 153 34.13 6.39 -2.14
CA ILE A 153 33.18 5.33 -1.74
C ILE A 153 32.96 4.31 -2.85
N GLU A 154 32.69 4.77 -4.07
CA GLU A 154 32.47 3.91 -5.24
C GLU A 154 33.63 2.92 -5.47
N PRO A 155 34.92 3.31 -5.35
CA PRO A 155 36.03 2.39 -5.49
C PRO A 155 36.05 1.31 -4.40
N ILE A 156 35.64 1.63 -3.18
CA ILE A 156 35.54 0.66 -2.07
C ILE A 156 34.47 -0.38 -2.39
N LEU A 157 33.29 0.05 -2.86
CA LEU A 157 32.18 -0.85 -3.21
C LEU A 157 32.55 -1.76 -4.38
N ALA A 158 33.26 -1.23 -5.39
CA ALA A 158 33.78 -2.00 -6.51
C ALA A 158 34.82 -3.03 -6.06
N GLU A 159 35.80 -2.63 -5.23
CA GLU A 159 36.85 -3.51 -4.70
C GLU A 159 36.27 -4.65 -3.85
N LYS A 160 35.26 -4.36 -3.03
CA LYS A 160 34.54 -5.35 -2.20
C LYS A 160 33.56 -6.21 -3.01
N ARG A 161 33.52 -6.06 -4.34
CA ARG A 161 32.70 -6.84 -5.27
C ARG A 161 31.20 -6.72 -4.98
N CYS A 162 30.76 -5.57 -4.46
CA CYS A 162 29.34 -5.31 -4.27
C CYS A 162 28.61 -5.27 -5.62
N MET A 163 29.25 -4.71 -6.65
CA MET A 163 28.68 -4.46 -7.98
C MET A 163 28.68 -5.70 -8.92
N LEU A 164 28.80 -6.92 -8.38
CA LEU A 164 28.73 -8.14 -9.19
C LEU A 164 27.31 -8.36 -9.75
N SER A 165 27.22 -8.85 -10.99
CA SER A 165 25.95 -9.04 -11.71
C SER A 165 24.89 -9.80 -10.90
N SER A 166 25.30 -10.83 -10.14
CA SER A 166 24.39 -11.64 -9.32
C SER A 166 24.02 -11.06 -7.96
N CYS A 167 24.68 -9.98 -7.49
CA CYS A 167 24.50 -9.42 -6.14
C CYS A 167 23.89 -8.02 -6.17
N HIS A 168 24.61 -7.00 -6.64
CA HIS A 168 24.10 -5.64 -6.84
C HIS A 168 24.46 -5.09 -8.23
N GLY A 169 24.56 -5.96 -9.23
CA GLY A 169 24.76 -5.58 -10.63
C GLY A 169 23.49 -5.77 -11.45
N ALA A 170 23.63 -5.70 -12.78
CA ALA A 170 22.53 -5.59 -13.73
C ALA A 170 21.47 -6.72 -13.65
N SER A 171 21.87 -7.93 -13.26
CA SER A 171 20.99 -9.10 -13.16
C SER A 171 20.44 -9.35 -11.74
N ALA A 172 20.65 -8.44 -10.79
CA ALA A 172 20.23 -8.64 -9.40
C ALA A 172 18.73 -8.35 -9.17
N SER A 173 18.07 -9.21 -8.38
CA SER A 173 16.64 -9.11 -8.03
C SER A 173 16.36 -8.32 -6.73
N ASN A 174 17.10 -7.24 -6.48
CA ASN A 174 16.93 -6.40 -5.28
C ASN A 174 16.86 -4.89 -5.59
N LEU A 175 16.60 -4.07 -4.56
CA LEU A 175 16.37 -2.62 -4.70
C LEU A 175 17.65 -1.80 -4.93
N LEU A 176 18.84 -2.37 -4.69
CA LEU A 176 20.14 -1.70 -4.85
C LEU A 176 20.89 -2.31 -6.04
N ILE A 177 20.71 -1.75 -7.22
CA ILE A 177 21.37 -2.21 -8.46
C ILE A 177 22.35 -1.15 -8.93
N PHE A 178 23.66 -1.42 -8.91
CA PHE A 178 24.69 -0.51 -9.41
C PHE A 178 24.90 -0.65 -10.92
N ASP A 179 25.32 0.45 -11.53
CA ASP A 179 26.07 0.40 -12.78
C ASP A 179 27.52 0.01 -12.43
N PRO A 180 28.05 -1.13 -12.92
CA PRO A 180 29.41 -1.58 -12.62
C PRO A 180 30.51 -0.82 -13.39
N GLY A 181 30.13 0.17 -14.22
CA GLY A 181 31.05 0.88 -15.09
C GLY A 181 31.60 -0.01 -16.20
N VAL A 182 32.74 0.39 -16.77
CA VAL A 182 33.45 -0.34 -17.84
C VAL A 182 34.85 -0.67 -17.38
N VAL A 183 35.15 -1.97 -17.24
CA VAL A 183 36.45 -2.48 -16.75
C VAL A 183 36.86 -1.81 -15.41
N GLY A 184 35.88 -1.57 -14.52
CA GLY A 184 36.11 -0.94 -13.22
C GLY A 184 36.34 0.58 -13.25
N ARG A 185 36.06 1.26 -14.37
CA ARG A 185 36.05 2.72 -14.48
C ARG A 185 34.61 3.25 -14.53
N PHE A 186 34.39 4.43 -13.94
CA PHE A 186 33.10 5.10 -13.86
C PHE A 186 33.18 6.53 -14.41
N ASP A 187 32.22 6.90 -15.26
CA ASP A 187 31.98 8.28 -15.66
C ASP A 187 31.04 8.97 -14.66
N ASN A 188 30.88 10.30 -14.75
CA ASN A 188 30.04 11.01 -13.78
C ASN A 188 28.58 10.57 -13.84
N ALA A 189 28.07 10.19 -15.01
CA ALA A 189 26.70 9.71 -15.16
C ALA A 189 26.46 8.41 -14.35
N ALA A 190 27.35 7.42 -14.49
CA ALA A 190 27.28 6.18 -13.72
C ALA A 190 27.46 6.44 -12.22
N SER A 191 28.47 7.23 -11.83
CA SER A 191 28.71 7.57 -10.42
C SER A 191 27.53 8.30 -9.81
N LEU A 192 26.90 9.23 -10.52
CA LEU A 192 25.70 9.95 -10.05
C LEU A 192 24.50 9.00 -9.89
N ALA A 193 24.31 8.06 -10.82
CA ALA A 193 23.25 7.06 -10.73
C ALA A 193 23.46 6.10 -9.53
N ASN A 194 24.71 5.67 -9.29
CA ASN A 194 25.08 4.83 -8.17
C ASN A 194 24.95 5.57 -6.84
N TYR A 195 25.47 6.80 -6.78
CA TYR A 195 25.32 7.73 -5.66
C TYR A 195 23.86 7.87 -5.22
N LYS A 196 22.97 8.12 -6.19
CA LYS A 196 21.54 8.27 -5.91
C LYS A 196 20.94 7.06 -5.21
N LYS A 197 21.37 5.84 -5.57
CA LYS A 197 20.90 4.59 -4.95
C LYS A 197 21.55 4.32 -3.58
N VAL A 198 22.81 4.75 -3.40
CA VAL A 198 23.50 4.67 -2.11
C VAL A 198 22.80 5.52 -1.06
N ILE A 199 22.47 6.77 -1.40
CA ILE A 199 21.80 7.69 -0.47
C ILE A 199 20.48 7.12 0.07
N THR A 200 19.71 6.38 -0.73
CA THR A 200 18.46 5.76 -0.25
C THR A 200 18.68 4.66 0.79
N HIS A 201 19.90 4.13 0.90
CA HIS A 201 20.30 3.08 1.87
C HIS A 201 21.06 3.63 3.07
N LEU A 202 21.30 4.94 3.12
CA LEU A 202 21.84 5.62 4.29
C LEU A 202 20.76 5.90 5.32
N ASN A 203 21.15 5.97 6.56
CA ASN A 203 20.32 6.45 7.64
C ASN A 203 20.79 7.85 8.04
N LEU A 204 19.94 8.84 7.81
CA LEU A 204 20.24 10.24 8.09
C LEU A 204 19.50 10.76 9.32
N GLU A 205 18.72 9.92 10.02
CA GLU A 205 17.94 10.35 11.18
C GLU A 205 18.71 10.30 12.48
N THR A 206 19.59 9.31 12.61
CA THR A 206 20.40 9.09 13.81
C THR A 206 21.80 9.68 13.64
N PRO A 207 22.41 10.17 14.73
CA PRO A 207 23.81 10.57 14.71
C PRO A 207 24.78 9.38 14.55
N ASP A 208 24.32 8.14 14.71
CA ASP A 208 25.17 6.95 14.55
C ASP A 208 25.19 6.45 13.08
N PRO A 209 26.25 6.72 12.30
CA PRO A 209 26.32 6.28 10.90
C PRO A 209 26.31 4.76 10.75
N MET A 210 26.63 3.99 11.81
CA MET A 210 26.57 2.53 11.79
C MET A 210 25.15 2.00 11.54
N MET A 211 24.12 2.78 11.87
CA MET A 211 22.73 2.39 11.68
C MET A 211 22.24 2.52 10.24
N SER A 212 23.10 2.95 9.31
CA SER A 212 22.81 2.91 7.88
C SER A 212 22.69 1.47 7.38
N ARG A 213 21.63 1.15 6.63
CA ARG A 213 21.41 -0.19 6.07
C ARG A 213 22.59 -0.64 5.20
N LEU A 214 23.18 0.28 4.43
CA LEU A 214 24.40 0.03 3.66
C LEU A 214 25.54 -0.50 4.55
N VAL A 215 25.71 0.08 5.74
CA VAL A 215 26.77 -0.30 6.70
C VAL A 215 26.42 -1.62 7.38
N ARG A 216 25.23 -1.73 7.99
CA ARG A 216 24.82 -2.92 8.76
C ARG A 216 24.83 -4.22 7.96
N LYS A 217 24.59 -4.16 6.65
CA LYS A 217 24.66 -5.34 5.76
C LYS A 217 26.08 -5.81 5.47
N THR A 218 27.09 -5.02 5.81
CA THR A 218 28.48 -5.24 5.42
C THR A 218 29.41 -5.52 6.60
N ILE A 219 28.85 -5.58 7.81
CA ILE A 219 29.58 -5.89 9.05
C ILE A 219 29.05 -7.18 9.70
N PRO A 220 29.89 -7.89 10.49
CA PRO A 220 29.53 -9.15 11.15
C PRO A 220 28.26 -9.04 12.02
N LEU A 221 27.47 -10.11 12.05
CA LEU A 221 26.21 -10.15 12.82
C LEU A 221 26.43 -9.97 14.33
N ASP A 222 27.54 -10.50 14.86
CA ASP A 222 27.94 -10.35 16.26
C ASP A 222 28.47 -8.94 16.61
N GLN A 223 28.66 -8.09 15.61
CA GLN A 223 29.06 -6.68 15.76
C GLN A 223 27.94 -5.71 15.38
N GLY A 224 26.67 -6.15 15.37
CA GLY A 224 25.49 -5.31 15.11
C GLY A 224 24.99 -5.32 13.65
N GLY A 225 25.59 -6.17 12.81
CA GLY A 225 25.15 -6.38 11.43
C GLY A 225 23.74 -6.97 11.32
N ILE A 226 23.14 -6.79 10.14
CA ILE A 226 21.83 -7.36 9.78
C ILE A 226 21.97 -8.31 8.62
N PHE A 227 21.01 -9.23 8.45
CA PHE A 227 21.10 -10.27 7.44
C PHE A 227 21.36 -9.70 6.04
N HIS A 228 22.44 -10.18 5.43
CA HIS A 228 22.80 -9.87 4.06
C HIS A 228 22.99 -11.15 3.27
N ARG A 229 22.28 -11.26 2.13
CA ARG A 229 22.31 -12.45 1.27
C ARG A 229 23.71 -12.80 0.79
N GLY A 230 24.56 -11.79 0.58
CA GLY A 230 25.97 -11.97 0.16
C GLY A 230 26.95 -12.25 1.30
N GLY A 231 26.48 -12.44 2.54
CA GLY A 231 27.31 -12.55 3.74
C GLY A 231 27.57 -11.20 4.42
N ASN A 232 28.13 -11.20 5.62
CA ASN A 232 28.22 -10.01 6.47
C ASN A 232 29.65 -9.53 6.73
N ASP A 233 30.67 -10.29 6.36
CA ASP A 233 32.06 -10.06 6.80
C ASP A 233 32.89 -9.21 5.82
N PHE A 234 32.29 -8.15 5.25
CA PHE A 234 32.98 -7.29 4.28
C PHE A 234 33.93 -6.30 4.96
N PHE A 235 33.52 -5.76 6.11
CA PHE A 235 34.32 -4.85 6.94
C PHE A 235 34.29 -5.31 8.40
N ASN A 236 35.33 -4.97 9.15
CA ASN A 236 35.42 -5.33 10.57
C ASN A 236 35.52 -4.07 11.44
N PRO A 237 34.41 -3.63 12.05
CA PRO A 237 34.40 -2.47 12.97
C PRO A 237 35.45 -2.59 14.08
N ALA A 238 35.60 -3.77 14.69
CA ALA A 238 36.56 -3.99 15.77
C ALA A 238 38.04 -3.81 15.33
N ALA A 239 38.33 -3.94 14.04
CA ALA A 239 39.69 -3.79 13.51
C ALA A 239 40.05 -2.35 13.10
N ARG A 240 39.14 -1.37 13.30
CA ARG A 240 39.30 0.02 12.82
C ARG A 240 39.60 0.09 11.32
N ASP A 241 38.81 -0.65 10.54
CA ASP A 241 38.94 -0.68 9.07
C ASP A 241 38.84 0.72 8.47
N GLU A 242 39.92 1.21 7.85
CA GLU A 242 39.99 2.55 7.26
C GLU A 242 38.95 2.77 6.15
N LYS A 243 38.56 1.72 5.41
CA LYS A 243 37.56 1.82 4.34
C LYS A 243 36.17 1.95 4.92
N LEU A 244 35.88 1.23 6.00
CA LEU A 244 34.64 1.41 6.75
C LEU A 244 34.55 2.84 7.28
N GLN A 245 35.64 3.36 7.86
CA GLN A 245 35.65 4.73 8.40
C GLN A 245 35.30 5.77 7.33
N LYS A 246 35.84 5.66 6.11
CA LYS A 246 35.45 6.55 4.99
C LYS A 246 33.96 6.51 4.68
N ILE A 247 33.35 5.33 4.72
CA ILE A 247 31.90 5.18 4.52
C ILE A 247 31.14 5.89 5.65
N LEU A 248 31.55 5.71 6.91
CA LEU A 248 30.92 6.36 8.06
C LEU A 248 31.05 7.90 8.00
N ASP A 249 32.21 8.41 7.60
CA ASP A 249 32.44 9.84 7.41
C ASP A 249 31.56 10.38 6.29
N PHE A 250 31.41 9.64 5.19
CA PHE A 250 30.50 10.01 4.11
C PHE A 250 29.02 10.02 4.53
N VAL A 251 28.58 9.08 5.38
CA VAL A 251 27.23 9.10 5.96
C VAL A 251 27.04 10.35 6.83
N THR A 252 28.05 10.70 7.61
CA THR A 252 28.03 11.89 8.48
C THR A 252 27.92 13.16 7.64
N ASP A 253 28.73 13.31 6.60
CA ASP A 253 28.63 14.42 5.66
C ASP A 253 27.27 14.48 4.96
N ALA A 254 26.73 13.33 4.55
CA ALA A 254 25.41 13.27 3.95
C ALA A 254 24.30 13.73 4.90
N ARG A 255 24.45 13.44 6.20
CA ARG A 255 23.56 13.90 7.26
C ARG A 255 23.66 15.41 7.48
N THR A 256 24.88 15.95 7.52
CA THR A 256 25.11 17.40 7.61
C THR A 256 24.57 18.14 6.38
N ALA A 257 24.75 17.59 5.19
CA ALA A 257 24.26 18.17 3.94
C ALA A 257 22.74 18.32 3.89
N VAL A 258 21.98 17.50 4.62
CA VAL A 258 20.52 17.61 4.75
C VAL A 258 20.06 18.35 6.01
N GLY A 259 21.00 18.96 6.76
CA GLY A 259 20.70 19.73 7.97
C GLY A 259 20.20 18.88 9.13
N ALA A 260 20.54 17.59 9.16
CA ALA A 260 20.01 16.65 10.16
C ALA A 260 20.88 16.52 11.42
N ASP A 261 21.95 17.30 11.59
CA ASP A 261 22.91 17.13 12.71
C ASP A 261 22.25 17.10 14.09
N GLY A 262 21.20 17.90 14.31
CA GLY A 262 20.47 17.99 15.57
C GLY A 262 19.32 16.98 15.78
N THR A 263 19.12 16.00 14.88
CA THR A 263 17.96 15.09 14.94
C THR A 263 18.29 13.72 15.54
N GLY A 264 17.28 12.95 15.94
CA GLY A 264 17.39 11.53 16.31
C GLY A 264 18.11 11.21 17.61
N VAL A 265 18.40 12.21 18.45
CA VAL A 265 18.87 12.02 19.82
C VAL A 265 17.65 11.89 20.73
N VAL A 266 17.49 10.72 21.36
CA VAL A 266 16.37 10.45 22.27
C VAL A 266 16.70 11.02 23.65
N THR A 267 15.88 11.96 24.13
CA THR A 267 16.08 12.65 25.42
C THR A 267 15.09 12.21 26.50
N GLY A 268 14.04 11.49 26.15
CA GLY A 268 13.04 10.95 27.08
C GLY A 268 12.07 10.01 26.38
N ILE A 269 11.20 9.36 27.16
CA ILE A 269 10.07 8.56 26.64
C ILE A 269 8.79 9.11 27.26
N VAL A 270 7.81 9.45 26.42
CA VAL A 270 6.44 9.76 26.83
C VAL A 270 5.59 8.50 26.67
N PHE A 271 4.73 8.17 27.61
CA PHE A 271 3.83 7.01 27.51
C PHE A 271 2.54 7.27 28.30
N ALA A 272 1.49 6.50 28.02
CA ALA A 272 0.24 6.52 28.77
C ALA A 272 0.21 5.39 29.80
N SER A 273 -0.55 5.55 30.88
CA SER A 273 -0.83 4.49 31.87
C SER A 273 -2.29 4.56 32.30
N THR A 274 -3.00 3.44 32.36
CA THR A 274 -4.43 3.33 32.72
C THR A 274 -4.70 2.11 33.60
N ASP A 275 -5.90 2.03 34.20
CA ASP A 275 -6.37 0.82 34.88
C ASP A 275 -6.57 -0.34 33.86
N PRO A 276 -6.26 -1.60 34.24
CA PRO A 276 -6.45 -2.75 33.35
C PRO A 276 -7.90 -2.85 32.87
N THR A 277 -8.12 -2.62 31.58
CA THR A 277 -9.44 -2.62 30.96
C THR A 277 -9.42 -3.44 29.65
N PRO A 278 -10.21 -4.52 29.52
CA PRO A 278 -10.28 -5.28 28.29
C PRO A 278 -10.86 -4.41 27.17
N ARG A 279 -10.15 -4.31 26.05
CA ARG A 279 -10.53 -3.54 24.88
C ARG A 279 -10.04 -4.25 23.62
N ARG A 280 -10.92 -4.39 22.64
CA ARG A 280 -10.57 -4.88 21.30
C ARG A 280 -10.05 -3.71 20.44
N TRP A 281 -9.16 -4.01 19.50
CA TRP A 281 -8.50 -3.00 18.65
C TRP A 281 -9.43 -1.98 18.00
N PHE A 282 -10.59 -2.42 17.50
CA PHE A 282 -11.53 -1.57 16.78
C PHE A 282 -12.65 -0.99 17.67
N ASP A 283 -12.72 -1.36 18.94
CA ASP A 283 -13.65 -0.75 19.89
C ASP A 283 -13.03 0.48 20.54
N LEU A 284 -13.12 1.60 19.82
CA LEU A 284 -12.53 2.87 20.24
C LEU A 284 -13.34 3.57 21.34
N SER A 285 -14.50 3.03 21.73
CA SER A 285 -15.46 3.69 22.63
C SER A 285 -15.32 3.29 24.10
N VAL A 286 -14.73 2.10 24.37
CA VAL A 286 -14.55 1.52 25.72
C VAL A 286 -13.89 2.51 26.66
N TRP A 287 -14.55 2.76 27.80
CA TRP A 287 -14.05 3.58 28.92
C TRP A 287 -12.87 2.92 29.61
N GLN A 288 -11.70 3.57 29.55
CA GLN A 288 -10.46 3.12 30.19
C GLN A 288 -10.05 4.11 31.29
N PRO A 289 -10.56 3.98 32.53
CA PRO A 289 -10.30 4.94 33.59
C PRO A 289 -8.84 4.91 34.08
N GLY A 290 -8.51 5.90 34.92
CA GLY A 290 -7.23 5.98 35.60
C GLY A 290 -6.05 6.31 34.67
N GLY A 291 -6.35 6.88 33.50
CA GLY A 291 -5.43 7.29 32.45
C GLY A 291 -4.62 8.53 32.82
N ASP A 292 -3.32 8.49 32.55
CA ASP A 292 -2.39 9.62 32.69
C ASP A 292 -1.25 9.52 31.66
N ILE A 293 -0.68 10.65 31.25
CA ILE A 293 0.54 10.72 30.43
C ILE A 293 1.75 10.99 31.32
N TYR A 294 2.79 10.18 31.14
CA TYR A 294 4.04 10.25 31.87
C TYR A 294 5.22 10.58 30.95
N LEU A 295 6.22 11.26 31.50
CA LEU A 295 7.54 11.45 30.90
C LEU A 295 8.61 10.79 31.77
N LEU A 296 9.39 9.89 31.16
CA LEU A 296 10.63 9.36 31.72
C LEU A 296 11.82 10.10 31.09
N SER A 297 12.62 10.78 31.93
CA SER A 297 13.81 11.53 31.48
C SER A 297 14.94 11.47 32.51
N PRO A 298 16.18 11.08 32.14
CA PRO A 298 16.58 10.52 30.84
C PRO A 298 15.91 9.16 30.56
N PRO A 299 15.92 8.65 29.32
CA PRO A 299 15.23 7.42 28.91
C PRO A 299 16.02 6.16 29.32
N GLU A 300 16.29 6.01 30.61
CA GLU A 300 17.10 4.94 31.19
C GLU A 300 16.47 4.43 32.50
N PRO A 301 16.78 3.20 32.95
CA PRO A 301 16.34 2.72 34.25
C PRO A 301 16.76 3.67 35.37
N GLY A 302 15.79 4.08 36.20
CA GLY A 302 16.01 5.05 37.27
C GLY A 302 15.99 6.52 36.82
N GLY A 303 15.64 6.79 35.56
CA GLY A 303 15.31 8.15 35.09
C GLY A 303 14.15 8.76 35.88
N GLN A 304 14.04 10.09 35.85
CA GLN A 304 12.97 10.80 36.55
C GLN A 304 11.64 10.55 35.83
N LEU A 305 10.70 9.94 36.54
CA LEU A 305 9.33 9.74 36.08
C LEU A 305 8.44 10.91 36.55
N THR A 306 7.82 11.61 35.61
CA THR A 306 6.94 12.76 35.87
C THR A 306 5.56 12.51 35.27
N ASN A 307 4.51 12.60 36.08
CA ASN A 307 3.13 12.61 35.58
C ASN A 307 2.80 14.02 35.06
N LEU A 308 2.50 14.14 33.77
CA LEU A 308 2.24 15.41 33.09
C LEU A 308 0.78 15.83 33.13
N THR A 309 -0.15 14.92 33.42
CA THR A 309 -1.60 15.16 33.33
C THR A 309 -2.33 15.17 34.66
N ALA A 310 -1.69 14.77 35.76
CA ALA A 310 -2.31 14.74 37.09
C ALA A 310 -3.00 16.04 37.52
N ALA A 311 -2.52 17.20 37.06
CA ALA A 311 -3.11 18.51 37.38
C ALA A 311 -4.30 18.90 36.47
N HIS A 312 -4.57 18.14 35.41
CA HIS A 312 -5.52 18.48 34.34
C HIS A 312 -6.88 17.76 34.46
N HIS A 313 -7.04 16.90 35.47
CA HIS A 313 -8.29 16.24 35.82
C HIS A 313 -8.41 16.05 37.34
N THR A 314 -9.64 15.94 37.86
CA THR A 314 -9.93 15.82 39.30
C THR A 314 -10.47 14.45 39.71
N GLY A 315 -10.65 13.54 38.75
CA GLY A 315 -11.23 12.21 38.93
C GLY A 315 -10.64 11.22 37.92
N PRO A 316 -11.13 9.96 37.87
CA PRO A 316 -10.65 8.98 36.91
C PRO A 316 -10.97 9.47 35.49
N ALA A 317 -9.92 9.83 34.74
CA ALA A 317 -9.99 10.21 33.34
C ALA A 317 -9.55 9.03 32.45
N ASP A 318 -9.94 9.06 31.19
CA ASP A 318 -9.40 8.20 30.14
C ASP A 318 -8.49 9.08 29.29
N ILE A 319 -7.18 8.83 29.41
CA ILE A 319 -6.10 9.58 28.78
C ILE A 319 -5.15 8.58 28.14
N ARG A 320 -4.99 8.66 26.82
CA ARG A 320 -4.22 7.67 26.04
C ARG A 320 -3.66 8.24 24.74
N ASP A 321 -2.95 7.38 24.02
CA ASP A 321 -2.37 7.64 22.69
C ASP A 321 -1.48 8.89 22.60
N PRO A 322 -0.47 9.07 23.46
CA PRO A 322 0.45 10.20 23.33
C PRO A 322 1.21 10.14 22.00
N ALA A 323 1.50 11.33 21.46
CA ALA A 323 2.29 11.53 20.26
C ALA A 323 3.15 12.79 20.38
N VAL A 324 4.46 12.62 20.20
CA VAL A 324 5.41 13.74 20.28
C VAL A 324 5.52 14.44 18.92
N SER A 325 5.61 15.77 18.94
CA SER A 325 5.82 16.65 17.77
C SER A 325 7.20 16.45 17.12
N TYR A 326 7.42 16.96 15.89
CA TYR A 326 8.69 16.79 15.18
C TYR A 326 9.85 17.56 15.82
N ASP A 327 9.57 18.69 16.48
CA ASP A 327 10.56 19.45 17.23
C ASP A 327 10.82 18.89 18.65
N GLY A 328 10.06 17.88 19.08
CA GLY A 328 10.20 17.26 20.40
C GLY A 328 9.69 18.11 21.57
N THR A 329 8.95 19.19 21.32
CA THR A 329 8.57 20.17 22.37
C THR A 329 7.12 20.08 22.83
N ARG A 330 6.25 19.42 22.06
CA ARG A 330 4.81 19.27 22.33
C ARG A 330 4.36 17.82 22.26
N ILE A 331 3.31 17.50 23.01
CA ILE A 331 2.63 16.21 23.05
C ILE A 331 1.17 16.41 22.63
N ALA A 332 0.70 15.63 21.66
CA ALA A 332 -0.71 15.45 21.37
C ALA A 332 -1.20 14.15 22.02
N PHE A 333 -2.45 14.09 22.48
CA PHE A 333 -3.03 12.90 23.09
C PHE A 333 -4.57 12.95 23.06
N ALA A 334 -5.22 11.82 23.32
CA ALA A 334 -6.66 11.74 23.47
C ALA A 334 -7.05 11.77 24.95
N MET A 335 -8.09 12.52 25.30
CA MET A 335 -8.61 12.59 26.66
C MET A 335 -10.13 12.75 26.70
N ARG A 336 -10.74 12.11 27.69
CA ARG A 336 -12.09 12.42 28.19
C ARG A 336 -12.11 12.32 29.72
N ARG A 337 -12.93 13.17 30.37
CA ARG A 337 -12.90 13.35 31.84
C ARG A 337 -13.86 12.42 32.58
N SER A 338 -14.80 11.81 31.86
CA SER A 338 -15.76 10.85 32.38
C SER A 338 -16.22 9.89 31.27
N GLU A 339 -16.85 8.78 31.64
CA GLU A 339 -17.40 7.80 30.68
C GLU A 339 -18.42 8.42 29.71
N GLU A 340 -19.16 9.44 30.16
CA GLU A 340 -20.18 10.11 29.36
C GLU A 340 -19.61 11.05 28.29
N ASP A 341 -18.37 11.49 28.46
CA ASP A 341 -17.70 12.39 27.53
C ASP A 341 -17.17 11.67 26.27
N CYS A 342 -17.10 12.39 25.16
CA CYS A 342 -16.39 11.94 23.96
C CYS A 342 -14.87 12.06 24.15
N LEU A 343 -14.12 11.13 23.55
CA LEU A 343 -12.66 11.25 23.45
C LEU A 343 -12.31 12.38 22.48
N ASN A 344 -11.64 13.40 23.01
CA ASN A 344 -11.22 14.58 22.26
C ASN A 344 -9.69 14.68 22.24
N LEU A 345 -9.16 15.33 21.22
CA LEU A 345 -7.72 15.59 21.11
C LEU A 345 -7.31 16.80 21.91
N TYR A 346 -6.15 16.68 22.56
CA TYR A 346 -5.50 17.73 23.31
C TYR A 346 -4.04 17.83 22.89
N VAL A 347 -3.46 19.03 23.05
CA VAL A 347 -2.03 19.29 22.93
C VAL A 347 -1.54 20.02 24.17
N MET A 348 -0.33 19.69 24.62
CA MET A 348 0.38 20.41 25.68
C MET A 348 1.87 20.50 25.37
N ASN A 349 2.58 21.37 26.09
CA ASN A 349 4.03 21.39 26.09
C ASN A 349 4.59 20.11 26.74
N LEU A 350 5.83 19.74 26.41
CA LEU A 350 6.52 18.59 26.99
C LEU A 350 6.67 18.65 28.52
N ASP A 351 6.66 19.86 29.09
CA ASP A 351 6.70 20.09 30.55
C ASP A 351 5.32 19.98 31.24
N GLY A 352 4.26 19.65 30.49
CA GLY A 352 2.88 19.53 30.98
C GLY A 352 2.10 20.85 31.02
N SER A 353 2.71 21.97 30.66
CA SER A 353 2.04 23.29 30.61
C SER A 353 1.25 23.50 29.30
N ASN A 354 0.45 24.58 29.26
CA ASN A 354 -0.31 25.02 28.09
C ASN A 354 -1.21 23.94 27.47
N LEU A 355 -1.97 23.23 28.30
CA LEU A 355 -2.98 22.29 27.81
C LEU A 355 -4.05 23.01 26.97
N GLN A 356 -4.20 22.60 25.72
CA GLN A 356 -5.18 23.09 24.77
C GLN A 356 -5.99 21.93 24.21
N GLN A 357 -7.32 22.08 24.20
CA GLN A 357 -8.22 21.16 23.52
C GLN A 357 -8.32 21.52 22.03
N LEU A 358 -8.27 20.52 21.15
CA LEU A 358 -8.31 20.70 19.70
C LEU A 358 -9.63 20.27 19.06
N THR A 359 -10.29 19.24 19.61
CA THR A 359 -11.62 18.80 19.14
C THR A 359 -12.64 18.96 20.27
N PHE A 360 -13.91 19.19 19.93
CA PHE A 360 -14.94 19.60 20.90
C PHE A 360 -16.23 18.76 20.76
N ASP A 361 -16.09 17.50 20.36
CA ASP A 361 -17.22 16.58 20.21
C ASP A 361 -17.86 16.30 21.58
N THR A 362 -19.20 16.21 21.64
CA THR A 362 -19.96 15.99 22.88
C THR A 362 -21.16 15.07 22.67
N GLY A 363 -21.53 14.32 23.72
CA GLY A 363 -22.72 13.46 23.76
C GLY A 363 -22.65 12.23 22.84
N THR A 364 -23.82 11.62 22.62
CA THR A 364 -23.98 10.48 21.71
C THR A 364 -24.82 10.93 20.52
N LEU A 365 -24.39 10.58 19.31
CA LEU A 365 -25.13 10.86 18.08
C LEU A 365 -26.49 10.12 18.09
N PRO A 366 -27.49 10.57 17.30
CA PRO A 366 -28.82 9.96 17.29
C PRO A 366 -28.85 8.45 17.00
N ASN A 367 -27.84 7.94 16.29
CA ASN A 367 -27.67 6.53 15.95
C ASN A 367 -26.86 5.72 17.00
N GLY A 368 -26.65 6.28 18.19
CA GLY A 368 -25.99 5.60 19.32
C GLY A 368 -24.46 5.67 19.30
N ILE A 369 -23.85 6.33 18.31
CA ILE A 369 -22.39 6.44 18.22
C ILE A 369 -21.89 7.56 19.15
N LYS A 370 -20.97 7.21 20.06
CA LYS A 370 -20.16 8.19 20.81
C LYS A 370 -18.88 8.46 20.03
N VAL A 371 -18.58 9.73 19.76
CA VAL A 371 -17.42 10.10 18.95
C VAL A 371 -16.14 9.85 19.74
N SER A 372 -15.19 9.16 19.10
CA SER A 372 -13.85 8.94 19.62
C SER A 372 -12.83 9.54 18.64
N ASN A 373 -12.03 10.50 19.12
CA ASN A 373 -10.85 10.99 18.42
C ASN A 373 -9.61 10.46 19.16
N VAL A 374 -8.84 9.59 18.51
CA VAL A 374 -7.79 8.76 19.12
C VAL A 374 -6.57 8.65 18.21
N GLU A 375 -5.49 8.07 18.72
CA GLU A 375 -4.26 7.79 17.97
C GLU A 375 -3.72 9.00 17.16
N PRO A 376 -3.50 10.18 17.78
CA PRO A 376 -2.89 11.31 17.09
C PRO A 376 -1.49 10.97 16.59
N LEU A 377 -1.14 11.54 15.45
CA LEU A 377 0.15 11.39 14.76
C LEU A 377 0.54 12.75 14.19
N TRP A 378 1.65 13.32 14.66
CA TRP A 378 2.19 14.53 14.07
C TRP A 378 2.69 14.28 12.66
N GLY A 379 2.35 15.18 11.73
CA GLY A 379 2.97 15.33 10.42
C GLY A 379 4.24 16.18 10.46
N PRO A 380 5.13 16.05 9.46
CA PRO A 380 6.29 16.94 9.31
C PRO A 380 5.89 18.39 9.00
N ASP A 381 4.62 18.63 8.66
CA ASP A 381 3.98 19.92 8.40
C ASP A 381 3.34 20.56 9.65
N ASP A 382 3.58 20.01 10.84
CA ASP A 382 2.98 20.44 12.13
C ASP A 382 1.46 20.25 12.25
N ARG A 383 0.82 19.58 11.28
CA ARG A 383 -0.58 19.14 11.42
C ARG A 383 -0.65 17.81 12.19
N ILE A 384 -1.82 17.49 12.71
CA ILE A 384 -2.08 16.24 13.42
C ILE A 384 -3.03 15.38 12.58
N TYR A 385 -2.60 14.16 12.30
CA TYR A 385 -3.39 13.11 11.66
C TYR A 385 -3.88 12.18 12.76
N PHE A 386 -5.12 11.71 12.71
CA PHE A 386 -5.70 10.95 13.82
C PHE A 386 -6.85 10.08 13.34
N VAL A 387 -7.24 9.14 14.18
CA VAL A 387 -8.36 8.24 13.92
C VAL A 387 -9.61 8.83 14.56
N SER A 388 -10.72 8.86 13.81
CA SER A 388 -11.97 9.38 14.32
C SER A 388 -13.21 8.65 13.82
N THR A 389 -14.17 8.47 14.72
CA THR A 389 -15.53 7.97 14.43
C THR A 389 -16.54 9.08 14.13
N ARG A 390 -16.09 10.33 14.01
CA ARG A 390 -16.97 11.51 13.84
C ARG A 390 -17.79 11.54 12.56
N ALA A 391 -17.48 10.66 11.59
CA ALA A 391 -18.35 10.45 10.44
C ALA A 391 -19.76 9.99 10.85
N GLY A 392 -19.92 9.48 12.08
CA GLY A 392 -21.21 9.10 12.63
C GLY A 392 -21.83 7.92 11.88
N GLN A 393 -21.00 7.02 11.39
CA GLN A 393 -21.38 5.87 10.58
C GLN A 393 -20.97 4.59 11.30
N TRP A 394 -21.72 3.50 11.11
CA TRP A 394 -21.29 2.17 11.51
C TRP A 394 -20.40 1.57 10.41
N ALA A 395 -19.36 0.82 10.80
CA ALA A 395 -18.53 0.10 9.84
C ALA A 395 -19.34 -0.95 9.09
N ALA A 396 -18.89 -1.34 7.89
CA ALA A 396 -19.63 -2.27 7.02
C ALA A 396 -19.84 -3.67 7.64
N ASN A 397 -19.05 -4.06 8.65
CA ASN A 397 -19.26 -5.28 9.41
C ASN A 397 -20.31 -5.15 10.53
N GLY A 398 -20.73 -3.93 10.87
CA GLY A 398 -21.71 -3.65 11.91
C GLY A 398 -21.19 -3.76 13.34
N ASP A 399 -19.96 -4.27 13.55
CA ASP A 399 -19.46 -4.58 14.89
C ASP A 399 -19.03 -3.34 15.68
N TYR A 400 -18.55 -2.30 15.00
CA TYR A 400 -17.99 -1.08 15.62
C TYR A 400 -18.38 0.18 14.84
N PRO A 401 -18.44 1.35 15.50
CA PRO A 401 -18.49 2.64 14.80
C PRO A 401 -17.33 2.77 13.81
N LEU A 402 -17.61 3.26 12.60
CA LEU A 402 -16.64 3.41 11.52
C LEU A 402 -15.56 4.41 11.92
N SER A 403 -14.31 3.95 11.95
CA SER A 403 -13.14 4.80 12.14
C SER A 403 -12.43 5.07 10.81
N ASN A 404 -12.14 6.34 10.55
CA ASN A 404 -11.28 6.76 9.43
C ASN A 404 -10.17 7.70 9.90
N ILE A 405 -9.25 8.01 9.00
CA ILE A 405 -8.17 8.96 9.21
C ILE A 405 -8.65 10.37 8.91
N TRP A 406 -8.37 11.28 9.82
CA TRP A 406 -8.65 12.69 9.75
C TRP A 406 -7.38 13.50 9.98
N ARG A 407 -7.39 14.76 9.56
CA ARG A 407 -6.33 15.75 9.79
C ARG A 407 -6.92 16.96 10.47
N ILE A 408 -6.21 17.51 11.44
CA ILE A 408 -6.47 18.80 12.06
C ILE A 408 -5.23 19.69 11.97
N ASP A 409 -5.42 20.96 11.63
CA ASP A 409 -4.42 22.00 11.83
C ASP A 409 -4.57 22.58 13.25
N PRO A 410 -3.59 22.40 14.16
CA PRO A 410 -3.69 22.90 15.53
C PRO A 410 -3.77 24.43 15.64
N ALA A 411 -3.30 25.17 14.62
CA ALA A 411 -3.30 26.64 14.62
C ALA A 411 -4.63 27.22 14.17
N SER A 412 -5.27 26.64 13.14
CA SER A 412 -6.53 27.14 12.58
C SER A 412 -7.77 26.39 13.09
N GLY A 413 -7.61 25.15 13.56
CA GLY A 413 -8.72 24.24 13.86
C GLY A 413 -9.36 23.61 12.62
N GLU A 414 -8.79 23.83 11.43
CA GLU A 414 -9.28 23.25 10.18
C GLU A 414 -9.23 21.71 10.25
N LEU A 415 -10.36 21.07 9.91
CA LEU A 415 -10.57 19.64 9.96
C LEU A 415 -10.86 19.07 8.58
N LEU A 416 -10.17 17.98 8.22
CA LEU A 416 -10.34 17.29 6.95
C LEU A 416 -10.43 15.78 7.16
N ARG A 417 -11.40 15.13 6.51
CA ARG A 417 -11.46 13.66 6.42
C ARG A 417 -10.53 13.20 5.31
N MET A 418 -9.55 12.37 5.65
CA MET A 418 -8.51 11.93 4.73
C MET A 418 -8.88 10.64 4.00
N THR A 419 -9.64 9.76 4.65
CA THR A 419 -10.04 8.45 4.10
C THR A 419 -11.54 8.23 4.28
N MET A 420 -12.13 7.50 3.33
CA MET A 420 -13.59 7.30 3.24
C MET A 420 -13.97 5.84 3.02
N SER A 421 -13.10 4.90 3.40
CA SER A 421 -13.43 3.48 3.29
C SER A 421 -14.56 3.10 4.26
N ALA A 422 -15.30 2.04 3.94
CA ALA A 422 -16.36 1.52 4.80
C ALA A 422 -15.84 0.49 5.84
N GLY A 423 -14.52 0.31 5.94
CA GLY A 423 -13.85 -0.49 6.96
C GLY A 423 -13.18 0.40 8.01
N ASN A 424 -12.96 -0.15 9.21
CA ASN A 424 -12.28 0.57 10.28
C ASN A 424 -10.79 0.69 9.98
N GLU A 425 -10.27 1.90 10.15
CA GLU A 425 -8.85 2.22 10.00
C GLU A 425 -8.28 2.67 11.35
N ILE A 426 -7.14 2.10 11.73
CA ILE A 426 -6.44 2.39 13.01
C ILE A 426 -4.91 2.41 12.83
N SER A 427 -4.22 2.84 13.88
CA SER A 427 -2.77 2.85 14.05
C SER A 427 -2.00 3.51 12.90
N PRO A 428 -2.29 4.79 12.56
CA PRO A 428 -1.56 5.51 11.53
C PRO A 428 -0.09 5.74 11.90
N ALA A 429 0.80 5.59 10.92
CA ALA A 429 2.24 5.82 11.07
C ALA A 429 2.89 6.33 9.77
N TRP A 430 3.80 7.30 9.90
CA TRP A 430 4.61 7.78 8.78
C TRP A 430 5.70 6.79 8.40
N ARG A 431 5.85 6.55 7.09
CA ARG A 431 6.92 5.70 6.54
C ARG A 431 7.63 6.34 5.38
N ARG A 432 8.94 6.12 5.33
CA ARG A 432 9.77 6.54 4.21
C ARG A 432 9.71 5.53 3.09
N PHE A 433 9.52 6.05 1.88
CA PHE A 433 9.67 5.28 0.65
C PHE A 433 10.70 5.94 -0.29
N PRO A 434 11.48 5.15 -1.04
CA PRO A 434 12.34 5.69 -2.08
C PRO A 434 11.49 6.28 -3.22
N ALA A 435 11.62 7.58 -3.50
CA ALA A 435 10.94 8.20 -4.64
C ALA A 435 11.56 7.72 -5.98
N LYS A 436 10.74 7.39 -6.98
CA LYS A 436 11.22 7.09 -8.34
C LYS A 436 11.56 8.39 -9.10
N GLY A 437 12.74 8.47 -9.71
CA GLY A 437 13.01 9.39 -10.82
C GLY A 437 13.41 10.85 -10.49
N LYS A 438 13.60 11.25 -9.23
CA LYS A 438 14.11 12.59 -8.84
C LYS A 438 15.42 12.49 -8.01
N GLN A 439 16.14 13.61 -7.79
CA GLN A 439 17.44 13.59 -7.08
C GLN A 439 17.34 13.01 -5.65
N ALA A 440 18.36 12.27 -5.22
CA ALA A 440 18.27 11.32 -4.10
C ALA A 440 18.49 11.86 -2.69
N ILE A 441 19.11 13.03 -2.53
CA ILE A 441 19.41 13.61 -1.21
C ILE A 441 18.19 14.35 -0.64
N GLU A 442 17.30 14.81 -1.53
CA GLU A 442 16.20 15.72 -1.20
C GLU A 442 14.85 15.01 -1.01
N ASN A 443 14.61 13.82 -1.60
CA ASN A 443 13.25 13.29 -1.73
C ASN A 443 13.07 11.83 -1.30
N ARG A 444 12.90 11.61 0.01
CA ARG A 444 12.10 10.48 0.51
C ARG A 444 10.65 10.98 0.58
N THR A 445 9.71 10.29 -0.07
CA THR A 445 8.29 10.56 0.20
C THR A 445 7.91 9.88 1.50
N LEU A 446 7.10 10.56 2.31
CA LEU A 446 6.46 9.96 3.48
C LEU A 446 5.08 9.49 3.09
N ASP A 447 4.87 8.18 3.05
CA ASP A 447 3.51 7.65 2.91
C ASP A 447 2.93 7.43 4.31
N LEU A 448 1.63 7.64 4.43
CA LEU A 448 0.90 7.28 5.63
C LEU A 448 0.53 5.80 5.54
N THR A 449 0.91 5.03 6.55
CA THR A 449 0.53 3.62 6.70
C THR A 449 -0.43 3.45 7.86
N PHE A 450 -1.31 2.46 7.79
CA PHE A 450 -2.31 2.19 8.82
C PHE A 450 -2.85 0.76 8.66
N THR A 451 -3.56 0.30 9.69
CA THR A 451 -4.28 -0.98 9.72
C THR A 451 -5.71 -0.75 9.25
N ALA A 452 -6.21 -1.54 8.29
CA ALA A 452 -7.58 -1.35 7.78
C ALA A 452 -8.38 -2.64 7.75
N THR A 453 -9.58 -2.68 8.34
CA THR A 453 -10.40 -3.89 8.28
C THR A 453 -10.94 -4.13 6.88
N ARG A 454 -10.96 -5.41 6.52
CA ARG A 454 -11.58 -5.93 5.31
C ARG A 454 -12.05 -7.36 5.57
N LYS A 455 -12.84 -7.88 4.65
CA LYS A 455 -13.35 -9.25 4.72
C LYS A 455 -12.84 -10.06 3.54
N VAL A 456 -12.26 -11.22 3.82
CA VAL A 456 -11.83 -12.19 2.81
C VAL A 456 -12.58 -13.50 3.05
N GLY A 457 -13.56 -13.79 2.20
CA GLY A 457 -14.52 -14.87 2.47
C GLY A 457 -15.31 -14.57 3.75
N ASP A 458 -15.28 -15.49 4.71
CA ASP A 458 -16.02 -15.38 5.97
C ASP A 458 -15.18 -14.85 7.15
N ARG A 459 -13.89 -14.54 6.91
CA ARG A 459 -12.92 -14.10 7.93
C ARG A 459 -12.66 -12.60 7.84
N MET A 460 -12.67 -11.91 8.99
CA MET A 460 -12.18 -10.53 9.11
C MET A 460 -10.65 -10.53 9.07
N PHE A 461 -10.11 -9.54 8.37
CA PHE A 461 -8.68 -9.38 8.21
C PHE A 461 -8.33 -7.89 8.26
N ALA A 462 -7.23 -7.55 8.92
CA ALA A 462 -6.76 -6.18 9.01
C ALA A 462 -5.27 -6.11 8.62
N PRO A 463 -4.95 -6.02 7.31
CA PRO A 463 -3.58 -5.88 6.84
C PRO A 463 -3.12 -4.42 6.99
N LEU A 464 -1.83 -4.22 6.74
CA LEU A 464 -1.24 -2.90 6.62
C LEU A 464 -1.48 -2.34 5.23
N MET A 465 -2.06 -1.14 5.19
CA MET A 465 -2.35 -0.37 3.99
C MET A 465 -1.52 0.92 4.00
N ARG A 466 -1.38 1.55 2.83
CA ARG A 466 -0.68 2.83 2.68
C ARG A 466 -1.34 3.74 1.66
N VAL A 467 -1.22 5.04 1.90
CA VAL A 467 -1.60 6.11 0.98
C VAL A 467 -0.43 7.10 0.83
N PRO A 468 -0.25 7.72 -0.36
CA PRO A 468 0.76 8.76 -0.54
C PRO A 468 0.49 9.97 0.37
N PRO A 469 1.51 10.81 0.62
CA PRO A 469 1.38 12.00 1.48
C PRO A 469 0.37 13.04 0.97
N ASP A 470 0.03 12.99 -0.31
CA ASP A 470 -1.02 13.81 -0.90
C ASP A 470 -2.41 13.15 -0.82
N PHE A 471 -2.55 12.00 -0.16
CA PHE A 471 -3.82 11.34 0.17
C PHE A 471 -4.77 11.09 -1.01
N ARG A 472 -4.23 10.88 -2.21
CA ARG A 472 -4.99 10.27 -3.30
C ARG A 472 -5.69 9.00 -2.79
N ALA A 473 -6.88 8.71 -3.31
CA ALA A 473 -7.68 7.53 -2.98
C ALA A 473 -7.01 6.19 -3.38
N ASP A 474 -5.74 6.24 -3.80
CA ASP A 474 -4.91 5.13 -4.20
C ASP A 474 -4.43 4.29 -3.00
N TYR A 475 -5.35 3.46 -2.53
CA TYR A 475 -5.27 2.65 -1.33
C TYR A 475 -4.44 1.37 -1.55
N HIS A 476 -3.12 1.45 -1.33
CA HIS A 476 -2.19 0.37 -1.67
C HIS A 476 -1.95 -0.62 -0.51
N PRO A 477 -2.02 -1.94 -0.75
CA PRO A 477 -1.49 -2.94 0.17
C PRO A 477 -0.02 -2.72 0.53
N HIS A 478 0.29 -2.61 1.82
CA HIS A 478 1.69 -2.59 2.30
C HIS A 478 2.16 -3.98 2.70
N PHE A 479 1.40 -4.68 3.57
CA PHE A 479 1.76 -6.02 4.04
C PHE A 479 0.55 -6.77 4.65
N GLY A 480 0.59 -8.11 4.60
CA GLY A 480 -0.38 -8.96 5.31
C GLY A 480 -1.63 -9.35 4.52
N THR A 481 -1.86 -8.82 3.32
CA THR A 481 -3.13 -8.97 2.57
C THR A 481 -3.58 -10.39 2.22
N GLN A 482 -2.77 -11.43 2.41
CA GLN A 482 -3.23 -12.82 2.28
C GLN A 482 -2.51 -13.74 3.26
N ASN A 483 -2.03 -13.20 4.40
CA ASN A 483 -1.31 -14.00 5.39
C ASN A 483 -2.25 -15.07 6.00
N PRO A 484 -1.88 -16.36 5.99
CA PRO A 484 -2.75 -17.42 6.51
C PRO A 484 -2.79 -17.48 8.05
N ASN A 485 -1.73 -17.00 8.70
CA ASN A 485 -1.42 -17.27 10.11
C ASN A 485 -1.95 -16.20 11.07
N TYR A 486 -2.06 -14.95 10.64
CA TYR A 486 -2.42 -13.81 11.50
C TYR A 486 -3.57 -13.02 10.89
N GLN A 487 -4.52 -12.54 11.70
CA GLN A 487 -5.65 -11.73 11.20
C GLN A 487 -5.36 -10.23 11.20
N ILE A 488 -4.65 -9.74 12.21
CA ILE A 488 -4.45 -8.30 12.46
C ILE A 488 -2.94 -8.00 12.49
N PHE A 489 -2.55 -7.00 11.70
CA PHE A 489 -1.20 -6.44 11.66
C PHE A 489 -1.31 -4.98 12.08
N THR A 490 -0.75 -4.60 13.24
CA THR A 490 -1.00 -3.26 13.80
C THR A 490 0.18 -2.69 14.61
N SER A 491 0.04 -1.48 15.12
CA SER A 491 1.04 -0.74 15.91
C SER A 491 2.43 -0.73 15.25
N MET A 492 2.44 -0.52 13.94
CA MET A 492 3.63 -0.65 13.12
C MET A 492 4.49 0.64 13.18
N THR A 493 5.80 0.51 13.37
CA THR A 493 6.78 1.61 13.27
C THR A 493 7.96 1.25 12.37
N GLN A 494 8.82 2.22 12.03
CA GLN A 494 9.94 2.03 11.08
C GLN A 494 11.30 2.29 11.76
N PHE A 495 12.18 1.29 11.76
CA PHE A 495 13.60 1.53 11.99
C PHE A 495 14.17 2.38 10.86
N PRO A 496 15.16 3.22 11.14
CA PRO A 496 15.75 3.99 10.06
C PRO A 496 16.63 3.16 9.09
N ASP A 497 16.82 1.85 9.33
CA ASP A 497 17.34 0.87 8.35
C ASP A 497 16.24 0.17 7.50
N LEU A 498 15.01 0.71 7.57
CA LEU A 498 13.79 0.30 6.86
C LEU A 498 13.15 -1.01 7.32
N ARG A 499 13.63 -1.64 8.39
CA ARG A 499 12.91 -2.76 9.03
C ARG A 499 11.76 -2.24 9.90
N GLU A 500 10.77 -3.08 10.14
CA GLU A 500 9.45 -2.63 10.56
C GLU A 500 8.93 -3.48 11.73
N PRO A 501 9.10 -3.06 12.99
CA PRO A 501 8.45 -3.74 14.10
C PRO A 501 6.94 -3.45 14.10
N LEU A 502 6.18 -4.45 14.53
CA LEU A 502 4.72 -4.43 14.57
C LEU A 502 4.18 -5.47 15.55
N ILE A 503 2.88 -5.41 15.83
CA ILE A 503 2.13 -6.42 16.57
C ILE A 503 1.34 -7.30 15.61
N LEU A 504 1.41 -8.61 15.85
CA LEU A 504 0.56 -9.63 15.26
C LEU A 504 -0.51 -10.02 16.28
N SER A 505 -1.77 -9.98 15.87
CA SER A 505 -2.92 -10.25 16.74
C SER A 505 -4.05 -10.91 15.93
N ASP A 506 -5.11 -11.32 16.63
CA ASP A 506 -6.32 -11.90 16.05
C ASP A 506 -7.60 -11.22 16.56
N GLU A 507 -8.71 -11.36 15.83
CA GLU A 507 -10.00 -10.75 16.16
C GLU A 507 -10.58 -11.23 17.51
N ALA A 508 -10.22 -12.44 17.95
CA ALA A 508 -10.67 -13.00 19.21
C ALA A 508 -10.02 -12.33 20.43
N VAL A 509 -8.91 -11.59 20.24
CA VAL A 509 -8.15 -10.96 21.31
C VAL A 509 -8.95 -9.80 21.92
N VAL A 510 -9.07 -9.80 23.25
CA VAL A 510 -9.77 -8.77 24.04
C VAL A 510 -8.83 -7.84 24.82
N TRP A 511 -7.52 -8.05 24.68
CA TRP A 511 -6.47 -7.20 25.24
C TRP A 511 -5.58 -6.69 24.11
N GLU A 512 -5.51 -5.38 23.93
CA GLU A 512 -4.76 -4.81 22.81
C GLU A 512 -3.27 -5.15 22.91
N GLY A 513 -2.86 -6.09 22.07
CA GLY A 513 -1.50 -6.56 21.97
C GLY A 513 -1.45 -7.94 21.31
N GLY A 514 -0.30 -8.60 21.44
CA GLY A 514 -0.08 -9.93 20.91
C GLY A 514 1.41 -10.22 20.74
N ALA A 515 1.76 -10.89 19.65
CA ALA A 515 3.15 -11.22 19.36
C ALA A 515 3.86 -10.04 18.70
N LEU A 516 5.04 -9.69 19.20
CA LEU A 516 5.93 -8.75 18.54
C LEU A 516 6.53 -9.42 17.29
N ALA A 517 6.60 -8.69 16.19
CA ALA A 517 7.23 -9.15 14.97
C ALA A 517 8.10 -8.07 14.32
N LEU A 518 8.84 -8.46 13.29
CA LEU A 518 9.68 -7.61 12.47
C LEU A 518 9.48 -7.96 11.00
N ILE A 519 9.23 -6.96 10.16
CA ILE A 519 9.21 -7.12 8.69
C ILE A 519 10.49 -6.52 8.09
N ASP A 520 11.15 -7.23 7.17
CA ASP A 520 12.12 -6.67 6.23
C ASP A 520 11.68 -6.93 4.78
N ARG A 521 10.95 -5.95 4.22
CA ARG A 521 10.40 -6.04 2.85
C ARG A 521 11.46 -6.13 1.75
N ASN A 522 12.75 -5.89 2.05
CA ASN A 522 13.82 -6.09 1.06
C ASN A 522 14.11 -7.57 0.81
N LEU A 523 13.62 -8.47 1.67
CA LEU A 523 13.82 -9.91 1.56
C LEU A 523 12.84 -10.58 0.60
N GLY A 524 11.70 -9.94 0.32
CA GLY A 524 10.68 -10.42 -0.58
C GLY A 524 9.27 -10.13 -0.06
N PRO A 525 8.24 -10.60 -0.78
CA PRO A 525 6.86 -10.68 -0.30
C PRO A 525 6.66 -11.89 0.63
N ILE A 526 5.45 -12.03 1.20
CA ILE A 526 5.04 -13.25 1.92
C ILE A 526 4.91 -14.40 0.91
N ILE A 527 5.44 -15.57 1.25
CA ILE A 527 5.28 -16.81 0.47
C ILE A 527 4.28 -17.70 1.20
N LYS A 528 3.03 -17.69 0.75
CA LYS A 528 1.90 -18.29 1.47
C LYS A 528 1.88 -19.81 1.47
N ASP A 529 2.33 -20.43 0.38
CA ASP A 529 2.16 -21.87 0.13
C ASP A 529 3.44 -22.68 0.37
N GLY A 530 4.51 -22.03 0.86
CA GLY A 530 5.83 -22.65 1.01
C GLY A 530 6.47 -23.10 -0.32
N GLY A 531 5.89 -22.71 -1.46
CA GLY A 531 6.42 -23.01 -2.79
C GLY A 531 7.66 -22.18 -3.10
N GLU A 532 8.48 -22.66 -4.04
CA GLU A 532 9.60 -21.85 -4.52
C GLU A 532 9.07 -20.62 -5.27
N PRO A 533 9.49 -19.41 -4.90
CA PRO A 533 9.05 -18.20 -5.57
C PRO A 533 9.64 -18.14 -6.97
N SER A 534 8.88 -17.58 -7.92
CA SER A 534 9.35 -17.32 -9.29
C SER A 534 10.44 -16.22 -9.37
N VAL A 535 10.96 -15.77 -8.24
CA VAL A 535 12.17 -14.94 -8.19
C VAL A 535 13.17 -15.58 -7.24
N VAL A 536 14.37 -15.88 -7.76
CA VAL A 536 15.43 -16.54 -7.03
C VAL A 536 15.85 -15.69 -5.81
N ASN A 537 16.00 -16.33 -4.65
CA ASN A 537 16.51 -15.79 -3.39
C ASN A 537 15.54 -14.96 -2.52
N TYR A 538 14.22 -15.10 -2.67
CA TYR A 538 13.31 -14.60 -1.63
C TYR A 538 13.41 -15.41 -0.34
N VAL A 539 13.36 -14.67 0.76
CA VAL A 539 13.36 -15.20 2.13
C VAL A 539 12.15 -14.58 2.81
N ASP A 540 11.50 -15.33 3.70
CA ASP A 540 10.34 -14.83 4.45
C ASP A 540 10.67 -13.48 5.11
N PRO A 541 9.98 -12.39 4.71
CA PRO A 541 10.24 -11.07 5.25
C PRO A 541 9.72 -10.89 6.67
N LEU A 542 8.81 -11.76 7.15
CA LEU A 542 8.19 -11.64 8.47
C LEU A 542 8.86 -12.55 9.49
N GLN A 543 9.23 -11.99 10.64
CA GLN A 543 9.82 -12.75 11.73
C GLN A 543 9.10 -12.41 13.03
N LYS A 544 8.60 -13.43 13.73
CA LYS A 544 8.10 -13.29 15.11
C LYS A 544 9.29 -13.08 16.04
N LEU A 545 9.26 -12.01 16.83
CA LEU A 545 10.30 -11.65 17.79
C LEU A 545 9.96 -12.21 19.18
N GLY A 546 10.99 -12.72 19.85
CA GLY A 546 10.99 -13.17 21.23
C GLY A 546 12.42 -13.40 21.69
N ALA A 547 12.65 -13.58 22.98
CA ALA A 547 13.95 -14.10 23.41
C ALA A 547 14.07 -15.56 22.99
N VAL A 548 15.31 -16.08 23.02
CA VAL A 548 15.56 -17.46 22.64
C VAL A 548 14.87 -18.40 23.63
N GLY A 549 13.80 -19.05 23.19
CA GLY A 549 13.00 -19.97 24.00
C GLY A 549 11.62 -19.41 24.38
N ASP A 550 11.41 -18.10 24.24
CA ASP A 550 10.12 -17.47 24.53
C ASP A 550 9.03 -17.93 23.55
N VAL A 551 7.84 -18.14 24.09
CA VAL A 551 6.59 -18.45 23.41
C VAL A 551 5.58 -17.36 23.76
N VAL A 552 5.61 -16.29 22.97
CA VAL A 552 4.67 -15.17 23.08
C VAL A 552 3.62 -15.32 21.99
N GLU A 553 2.40 -15.69 22.31
CA GLU A 553 1.32 -15.90 21.34
C GLU A 553 0.59 -14.62 20.92
N HIS A 554 -0.05 -14.70 19.74
CA HIS A 554 -0.84 -13.62 19.14
C HIS A 554 -2.33 -13.77 19.44
N THR A 555 -2.73 -14.88 20.05
CA THR A 555 -4.11 -15.24 20.41
C THR A 555 -4.12 -16.31 21.49
N GLY A 556 -5.23 -16.46 22.21
CA GLY A 556 -5.39 -17.43 23.29
C GLY A 556 -4.36 -17.27 24.42
N VAL A 557 -3.95 -18.39 25.01
CA VAL A 557 -2.96 -18.42 26.09
C VAL A 557 -1.56 -18.15 25.56
N SER A 558 -0.92 -17.11 26.08
CA SER A 558 0.46 -16.73 25.83
C SER A 558 1.32 -16.95 27.08
N PRO A 559 2.16 -18.02 27.13
CA PRO A 559 2.97 -18.37 28.30
C PRO A 559 3.94 -17.29 28.77
N ASP A 560 4.62 -16.62 27.82
CA ASP A 560 5.64 -15.60 28.13
C ASP A 560 5.11 -14.17 27.95
N GLY A 561 3.80 -14.01 28.21
CA GLY A 561 3.10 -12.74 28.20
C GLY A 561 2.87 -12.16 26.81
N TYR A 562 2.80 -10.84 26.65
CA TYR A 562 2.46 -10.23 25.36
C TYR A 562 3.10 -8.85 25.19
N TYR A 563 3.14 -8.38 23.94
CA TYR A 563 3.65 -7.07 23.58
C TYR A 563 2.55 -6.18 23.01
N ARG A 564 2.70 -4.87 23.21
CA ARG A 564 1.93 -3.85 22.51
C ARG A 564 2.77 -2.61 22.23
N ASP A 565 2.37 -1.87 21.21
CA ASP A 565 2.87 -0.52 20.87
C ASP A 565 4.39 -0.38 20.73
N PRO A 566 5.04 -1.19 19.85
CA PRO A 566 6.48 -1.09 19.64
C PRO A 566 6.84 0.18 18.87
N TYR A 567 7.81 0.92 19.40
CA TYR A 567 8.41 2.06 18.73
C TYR A 567 9.89 1.81 18.44
N ALA A 568 10.25 1.83 17.16
CA ALA A 568 11.63 1.72 16.69
C ALA A 568 12.45 2.96 17.07
N LEU A 569 13.55 2.76 17.80
CA LEU A 569 14.48 3.82 18.17
C LEU A 569 15.57 4.04 17.09
N PRO A 570 16.12 5.26 16.97
CA PRO A 570 17.12 5.58 15.95
C PRO A 570 18.44 4.76 16.04
N ASP A 571 18.70 4.16 17.19
CA ASP A 571 19.89 3.34 17.49
C ASP A 571 19.68 1.83 17.26
N GLY A 572 18.55 1.43 16.68
CA GLY A 572 18.24 0.04 16.37
C GLY A 572 17.62 -0.77 17.53
N ARG A 573 17.33 -0.14 18.67
CA ARG A 573 16.55 -0.73 19.77
C ARG A 573 15.05 -0.48 19.60
N ILE A 574 14.21 -1.18 20.35
CA ILE A 574 12.76 -0.93 20.41
C ILE A 574 12.40 -0.45 21.82
N VAL A 575 11.51 0.52 21.95
CA VAL A 575 10.76 0.73 23.20
C VAL A 575 9.36 0.17 23.02
N VAL A 576 8.84 -0.60 23.97
CA VAL A 576 7.59 -1.36 23.84
C VAL A 576 6.92 -1.49 25.21
N ALA A 577 5.60 -1.65 25.23
CA ALA A 577 4.91 -2.11 26.43
C ALA A 577 4.83 -3.64 26.43
N HIS A 578 5.18 -4.28 27.54
CA HIS A 578 5.23 -5.74 27.66
C HIS A 578 4.77 -6.18 29.03
N SER A 579 3.86 -7.15 29.07
CA SER A 579 3.59 -7.93 30.28
C SER A 579 4.32 -9.26 30.15
N PRO A 580 5.16 -9.68 31.12
CA PRO A 580 5.92 -10.93 31.04
C PRO A 580 5.15 -12.15 31.55
N ASP A 581 4.01 -11.96 32.22
CA ASP A 581 3.25 -13.02 32.86
C ASP A 581 2.37 -13.78 31.87
N THR A 582 2.12 -15.07 32.15
CA THR A 582 1.18 -15.87 31.36
C THR A 582 -0.20 -15.21 31.34
N ILE A 583 -0.72 -14.98 30.14
CA ILE A 583 -2.02 -14.34 29.93
C ILE A 583 -2.83 -15.08 28.88
N ASP A 584 -4.14 -15.24 29.10
CA ASP A 584 -5.06 -15.59 28.03
C ASP A 584 -5.59 -14.31 27.38
N LEU A 585 -5.13 -14.02 26.16
CA LEU A 585 -5.50 -12.84 25.40
C LEU A 585 -6.99 -12.82 25.01
N THR A 586 -7.70 -13.95 25.16
CA THR A 586 -9.13 -14.08 24.89
C THR A 586 -10.01 -14.05 26.15
N ASP A 587 -9.40 -14.05 27.34
CA ASP A 587 -10.09 -13.95 28.62
C ASP A 587 -10.21 -12.49 29.09
N PRO A 588 -11.41 -11.90 29.12
CA PRO A 588 -11.60 -10.52 29.59
C PRO A 588 -11.36 -10.35 31.09
N THR A 589 -11.23 -11.45 31.85
CA THR A 589 -10.94 -11.43 33.30
C THR A 589 -9.46 -11.56 33.62
N ALA A 590 -8.60 -11.73 32.61
CA ALA A 590 -7.16 -11.71 32.80
C ALA A 590 -6.69 -10.35 33.36
N THR A 591 -5.56 -10.35 34.05
CA THR A 591 -5.02 -9.15 34.72
C THR A 591 -3.63 -8.84 34.15
N PRO A 592 -3.54 -8.27 32.93
CA PRO A 592 -2.24 -7.87 32.40
C PRO A 592 -1.61 -6.78 33.27
N ASP A 593 -0.31 -6.90 33.47
CA ASP A 593 0.55 -5.94 34.15
C ASP A 593 1.71 -5.65 33.20
N THR A 594 1.54 -4.62 32.38
CA THR A 594 2.60 -4.22 31.45
C THR A 594 3.64 -3.39 32.18
N ALA A 595 4.79 -3.19 31.56
CA ALA A 595 5.70 -2.11 31.88
C ALA A 595 6.31 -1.61 30.57
N ILE A 596 6.96 -0.43 30.58
CA ILE A 596 7.72 0.06 29.43
C ILE A 596 9.10 -0.59 29.41
N TYR A 597 9.40 -1.34 28.35
CA TYR A 597 10.67 -2.01 28.13
C TYR A 597 11.46 -1.40 26.99
N ARG A 598 12.78 -1.39 27.12
CA ARG A 598 13.73 -1.26 26.02
C ARG A 598 14.25 -2.63 25.61
N LEU A 599 14.12 -2.95 24.33
CA LEU A 599 14.56 -4.21 23.74
C LEU A 599 15.82 -4.02 22.90
N GLU A 600 16.82 -4.86 23.15
CA GLU A 600 17.99 -5.00 22.29
C GLU A 600 17.79 -6.18 21.35
N LEU A 601 17.96 -5.93 20.05
CA LEU A 601 17.81 -6.93 19.01
C LEU A 601 19.18 -7.40 18.52
N ARG A 602 19.29 -8.70 18.23
CA ARG A 602 20.45 -9.27 17.55
C ARG A 602 20.02 -10.14 16.40
N GLU A 603 20.69 -9.97 15.27
CA GLU A 603 20.57 -10.85 14.13
C GLU A 603 21.41 -12.11 14.33
N LEU A 604 20.83 -13.26 14.01
CA LEU A 604 21.49 -14.56 14.01
C LEU A 604 21.63 -15.07 12.57
N LYS A 605 22.43 -16.12 12.40
CA LYS A 605 22.55 -16.80 11.11
C LYS A 605 21.19 -17.32 10.63
N GLY A 606 20.95 -17.24 9.32
CA GLY A 606 19.74 -17.76 8.69
C GLY A 606 18.54 -16.82 8.70
N ASN A 607 18.76 -15.49 8.73
CA ASN A 607 17.71 -14.47 8.74
C ASN A 607 16.77 -14.62 9.95
N ARG A 608 17.36 -14.61 11.14
CA ARG A 608 16.63 -14.74 12.41
C ARG A 608 17.05 -13.64 13.35
N THR A 609 16.16 -12.70 13.60
CA THR A 609 16.30 -11.68 14.64
C THR A 609 15.71 -12.19 15.96
N VAL A 610 16.40 -11.95 17.07
CA VAL A 610 15.91 -12.28 18.43
C VAL A 610 16.08 -11.09 19.37
N VAL A 611 15.27 -11.07 20.43
CA VAL A 611 15.46 -10.15 21.56
C VAL A 611 16.56 -10.74 22.46
N VAL A 612 17.66 -10.03 22.66
CA VAL A 612 18.78 -10.50 23.51
C VAL A 612 18.79 -9.88 24.89
N ARG A 613 18.14 -8.72 25.05
CA ARG A 613 18.00 -8.04 26.33
C ARG A 613 16.64 -7.34 26.39
N LYS A 614 15.95 -7.51 27.51
CA LYS A 614 14.75 -6.77 27.90
C LYS A 614 15.13 -5.95 29.13
N GLU A 615 14.96 -4.63 29.07
CA GLU A 615 15.29 -3.73 30.18
C GLU A 615 14.06 -2.90 30.54
N VAL A 616 13.60 -3.02 31.78
CA VAL A 616 12.47 -2.23 32.29
C VAL A 616 12.92 -0.77 32.44
N LEU A 617 12.20 0.14 31.80
CA LEU A 617 12.42 1.58 31.88
C LEU A 617 11.48 2.25 32.90
N ALA A 618 10.20 1.89 32.87
CA ALA A 618 9.19 2.43 33.76
C ALA A 618 8.09 1.38 34.00
N ASP A 619 7.63 1.33 35.25
CA ASP A 619 6.61 0.43 35.76
C ASP A 619 5.88 1.18 36.89
N ILE A 620 4.59 1.39 36.71
CA ILE A 620 3.69 2.10 37.61
C ILE A 620 2.81 1.04 38.29
N PRO A 621 2.94 0.87 39.62
CA PRO A 621 2.27 -0.22 40.31
C PRO A 621 0.75 -0.28 40.07
N GLY A 622 0.28 -1.43 39.56
CA GLY A 622 -1.15 -1.72 39.36
C GLY A 622 -1.77 -1.02 38.16
N LYS A 623 -0.96 -0.60 37.19
CA LYS A 623 -1.38 0.07 35.96
C LYS A 623 -0.97 -0.74 34.73
N VAL A 624 -1.53 -0.35 33.59
CA VAL A 624 -1.12 -0.81 32.27
C VAL A 624 -0.51 0.38 31.54
N GLU A 625 0.80 0.40 31.37
CA GLU A 625 1.53 1.33 30.51
C GLU A 625 1.42 0.93 29.04
N MET A 626 1.23 1.93 28.19
CA MET A 626 1.03 1.76 26.75
C MET A 626 1.62 2.94 25.96
N ASP A 627 1.72 2.74 24.65
CA ASP A 627 2.11 3.78 23.69
C ASP A 627 3.41 4.54 24.01
N PRO A 628 4.54 3.86 24.26
CA PRO A 628 5.80 4.57 24.46
C PRO A 628 6.25 5.31 23.19
N ARG A 629 6.44 6.63 23.30
CA ARG A 629 6.93 7.51 22.25
C ARG A 629 8.24 8.18 22.65
N PRO A 630 9.32 8.08 21.85
CA PRO A 630 10.55 8.78 22.13
C PRO A 630 10.38 10.29 21.95
N VAL A 631 10.96 11.04 22.86
CA VAL A 631 11.17 12.48 22.75
C VAL A 631 12.47 12.69 22.00
N MET A 632 12.38 13.24 20.79
CA MET A 632 13.52 13.59 19.96
C MET A 632 13.12 14.62 18.90
N VAL A 633 14.08 15.45 18.49
CA VAL A 633 13.95 16.24 17.27
C VAL A 633 14.04 15.29 16.08
N ARG A 634 13.06 15.34 15.18
CA ARG A 634 13.03 14.56 13.94
C ARG A 634 13.31 15.46 12.76
N ARG A 635 13.94 14.91 11.72
CA ARG A 635 14.05 15.61 10.45
C ARG A 635 12.64 15.80 9.88
N ARG A 636 12.37 16.96 9.28
CA ARG A 636 11.14 17.20 8.52
C ARG A 636 11.36 16.85 7.06
N GLU A 637 10.61 15.88 6.56
CA GLU A 637 10.48 15.65 5.13
C GLU A 637 9.40 16.55 4.51
N GLU A 638 9.57 16.89 3.24
CA GLU A 638 8.53 17.57 2.49
C GLU A 638 7.38 16.60 2.20
N ILE A 639 6.18 16.97 2.61
CA ILE A 639 4.94 16.33 2.18
C ILE A 639 4.19 17.34 1.31
N GLY A 640 3.71 16.89 0.15
CA GLY A 640 2.89 17.72 -0.73
C GLY A 640 1.60 18.14 -0.02
N ASP A 641 0.93 19.18 -0.54
CA ASP A 641 -0.40 19.52 -0.06
C ASP A 641 -1.41 18.49 -0.57
N PRO A 642 -2.10 17.74 0.30
CA PRO A 642 -3.07 16.75 -0.14
C PRO A 642 -4.27 17.33 -0.87
N LEU A 643 -4.48 18.64 -0.80
CA LEU A 643 -5.58 19.31 -1.48
C LEU A 643 -5.21 19.77 -2.90
N GLU A 644 -3.92 19.83 -3.25
CA GLU A 644 -3.44 20.42 -4.51
C GLU A 644 -4.02 19.75 -5.77
N HIS A 645 -4.36 18.47 -5.67
CA HIS A 645 -4.89 17.67 -6.78
C HIS A 645 -6.42 17.59 -6.81
N LEU A 646 -7.11 18.22 -5.85
CA LEU A 646 -8.57 18.21 -5.71
C LEU A 646 -9.19 19.47 -6.30
N SER A 647 -10.45 19.38 -6.70
CA SER A 647 -11.21 20.51 -7.23
C SER A 647 -12.55 20.65 -6.52
N ASN A 648 -12.81 21.84 -5.97
CA ASN A 648 -14.08 22.18 -5.33
C ASN A 648 -15.24 22.38 -6.31
N ASP A 649 -14.96 22.50 -7.62
CA ASP A 649 -15.96 22.79 -8.64
C ASP A 649 -16.65 21.51 -9.17
N VAL A 650 -16.23 20.34 -8.69
CA VAL A 650 -16.74 19.04 -9.13
C VAL A 650 -17.10 18.17 -7.92
N ASP A 651 -18.15 17.35 -8.07
CA ASP A 651 -18.63 16.39 -7.05
C ASP A 651 -18.31 14.93 -7.40
N HIS A 652 -17.41 14.72 -8.36
CA HIS A 652 -17.08 13.42 -8.94
C HIS A 652 -15.59 13.28 -9.20
N GLY A 653 -15.15 12.03 -9.39
CA GLY A 653 -13.81 11.67 -9.83
C GLY A 653 -13.88 10.55 -10.87
N THR A 654 -12.72 10.14 -11.40
CA THR A 654 -12.65 9.11 -12.44
C THR A 654 -11.81 7.92 -12.01
N LEU A 655 -12.24 6.73 -12.42
CA LEU A 655 -11.52 5.47 -12.22
C LEU A 655 -11.19 4.86 -13.58
N LEU A 656 -9.90 4.68 -13.84
CA LEU A 656 -9.37 3.88 -14.95
C LEU A 656 -8.73 2.61 -14.43
N ASN A 657 -9.36 1.46 -14.68
CA ASN A 657 -8.78 0.14 -14.44
C ASN A 657 -8.32 -0.46 -15.78
N PHE A 658 -7.03 -0.81 -15.88
CA PHE A 658 -6.45 -1.27 -17.14
C PHE A 658 -6.90 -2.70 -17.53
N ASP A 659 -7.17 -3.57 -16.56
CA ASP A 659 -7.61 -4.95 -16.79
C ASP A 659 -8.18 -5.54 -15.49
N LEU A 660 -9.51 -5.64 -15.39
CA LEU A 660 -10.16 -6.16 -14.20
C LEU A 660 -9.79 -7.62 -13.90
N ALA A 661 -9.41 -8.41 -14.91
CA ALA A 661 -9.01 -9.79 -14.65
C ALA A 661 -7.70 -9.84 -13.85
N VAL A 662 -6.77 -8.93 -14.15
CA VAL A 662 -5.53 -8.78 -13.36
C VAL A 662 -5.87 -8.40 -11.93
N ALA A 663 -6.71 -7.38 -11.74
CA ALA A 663 -7.15 -6.96 -10.41
C ALA A 663 -7.73 -8.13 -9.61
N MET A 664 -8.76 -8.79 -10.14
CA MET A 664 -9.47 -9.88 -9.44
C MET A 664 -8.56 -11.08 -9.14
N THR A 665 -7.65 -11.43 -10.06
CA THR A 665 -6.69 -12.50 -9.83
C THR A 665 -5.72 -12.17 -8.69
N VAL A 666 -5.16 -10.96 -8.66
CA VAL A 666 -4.22 -10.54 -7.61
C VAL A 666 -4.90 -10.47 -6.25
N ALA A 667 -6.11 -9.92 -6.19
CA ALA A 667 -6.90 -9.86 -4.96
C ALA A 667 -7.21 -11.25 -4.38
N ALA A 668 -7.35 -12.27 -5.24
CA ALA A 668 -7.61 -13.66 -4.86
C ALA A 668 -6.34 -14.49 -4.59
N GLU A 669 -5.26 -14.27 -5.34
CA GLU A 669 -4.01 -15.04 -5.30
C GLU A 669 -2.79 -14.15 -5.59
N ASP A 670 -2.18 -13.67 -4.51
CA ASP A 670 -1.05 -12.74 -4.55
C ASP A 670 0.31 -13.45 -4.44
N SER A 671 0.35 -14.79 -4.29
CA SER A 671 1.58 -15.52 -4.04
C SER A 671 2.57 -15.45 -5.21
N PRO A 672 3.88 -15.22 -4.98
CA PRO A 672 4.90 -15.16 -6.03
C PRO A 672 5.32 -16.53 -6.58
N SER A 673 4.84 -17.62 -5.97
CA SER A 673 5.21 -19.01 -6.30
C SER A 673 4.30 -19.68 -7.33
N ARG A 674 3.23 -19.01 -7.77
CA ARG A 674 2.20 -19.59 -8.66
C ARG A 674 1.96 -18.73 -9.88
N GLY A 675 1.69 -19.40 -11.00
CA GLY A 675 1.20 -18.75 -12.21
C GLY A 675 -0.13 -18.03 -11.98
N LYS A 676 -0.39 -17.00 -12.78
CA LYS A 676 -1.56 -16.13 -12.66
C LYS A 676 -2.62 -16.50 -13.70
N PRO A 677 -3.80 -17.00 -13.29
CA PRO A 677 -4.87 -17.43 -14.20
C PRO A 677 -5.68 -16.24 -14.77
N PHE A 678 -5.00 -15.21 -15.30
CA PHE A 678 -5.66 -14.01 -15.82
C PHE A 678 -6.64 -14.31 -16.95
N ASP A 679 -6.30 -15.25 -17.83
CA ASP A 679 -7.15 -15.58 -18.99
C ASP A 679 -8.39 -16.37 -18.57
N GLU A 680 -8.25 -17.27 -17.59
CA GLU A 680 -9.39 -17.95 -16.97
C GLU A 680 -10.32 -16.93 -16.28
N MET A 681 -9.76 -16.04 -15.47
CA MET A 681 -10.53 -14.97 -14.81
C MET A 681 -11.25 -14.10 -15.85
N ALA A 682 -10.55 -13.63 -16.88
CA ALA A 682 -11.12 -12.81 -17.95
C ALA A 682 -12.24 -13.52 -18.72
N SER A 683 -12.17 -14.85 -18.83
CA SER A 683 -13.21 -15.65 -19.47
C SER A 683 -14.52 -15.67 -18.68
N LYS A 684 -14.48 -15.41 -17.37
CA LYS A 684 -15.65 -15.39 -16.47
C LYS A 684 -16.31 -14.01 -16.38
N ILE A 685 -15.57 -12.94 -16.65
CA ILE A 685 -16.09 -11.57 -16.62
C ILE A 685 -16.93 -11.31 -17.88
N ARG A 686 -18.20 -10.97 -17.73
CA ARG A 686 -19.10 -10.53 -18.82
C ARG A 686 -19.66 -9.16 -18.56
N TYR A 687 -19.98 -8.88 -17.30
CA TYR A 687 -20.38 -7.56 -16.82
C TYR A 687 -19.56 -7.16 -15.60
N VAL A 688 -19.58 -5.88 -15.30
CA VAL A 688 -18.97 -5.27 -14.13
C VAL A 688 -20.09 -4.58 -13.36
N ARG A 689 -20.10 -4.74 -12.03
CA ARG A 689 -21.01 -4.03 -11.13
C ARG A 689 -20.19 -3.31 -10.07
N LEU A 690 -20.46 -2.02 -9.90
CA LEU A 690 -19.89 -1.19 -8.84
C LEU A 690 -20.95 -1.05 -7.75
N VAL A 691 -20.61 -1.45 -6.53
CA VAL A 691 -21.55 -1.56 -5.43
C VAL A 691 -21.14 -0.61 -4.31
N GLU A 692 -21.99 0.38 -4.04
CA GLU A 692 -21.91 1.26 -2.89
C GLU A 692 -22.32 0.49 -1.63
N GLU A 693 -21.52 0.62 -0.58
CA GLU A 693 -21.87 0.16 0.77
C GLU A 693 -22.43 1.35 1.55
N ILE A 694 -23.60 1.16 2.15
CA ILE A 694 -24.19 2.22 2.98
C ILE A 694 -24.03 1.82 4.43
N ALA A 695 -23.49 2.76 5.22
CA ALA A 695 -23.35 2.59 6.64
C ALA A 695 -24.71 2.26 7.29
N PRO A 696 -24.78 1.23 8.16
CA PRO A 696 -25.96 0.99 8.98
C PRO A 696 -26.33 2.23 9.81
N ASP A 697 -27.62 2.46 10.04
CA ASP A 697 -28.14 3.53 10.92
C ASP A 697 -28.60 2.97 12.28
N GLY A 698 -28.31 1.71 12.57
CA GLY A 698 -28.78 0.97 13.74
C GLY A 698 -30.08 0.20 13.51
N THR A 699 -30.74 0.34 12.36
CA THR A 699 -31.89 -0.50 12.00
C THR A 699 -31.44 -1.79 11.31
N ALA A 700 -32.02 -2.93 11.72
CA ALA A 700 -31.76 -4.21 11.07
C ALA A 700 -32.42 -4.21 9.68
N VAL A 701 -31.59 -4.18 8.65
CA VAL A 701 -32.03 -4.18 7.24
C VAL A 701 -32.16 -5.58 6.65
N GLY A 702 -31.77 -6.62 7.39
CA GLY A 702 -31.83 -8.03 6.99
C GLY A 702 -31.00 -8.92 7.93
N ARG A 703 -30.82 -10.20 7.57
CA ARG A 703 -29.97 -11.16 8.31
C ARG A 703 -28.47 -11.05 8.01
N ALA A 704 -28.09 -10.30 6.98
CA ALA A 704 -26.69 -9.99 6.76
C ALA A 704 -26.16 -9.15 7.92
N ALA A 705 -24.93 -9.40 8.36
CA ALA A 705 -24.21 -8.51 9.27
C ALA A 705 -23.89 -7.12 8.65
N ARG A 706 -24.39 -6.84 7.44
CA ARG A 706 -23.97 -5.74 6.58
C ARG A 706 -25.11 -4.75 6.41
N GLY A 707 -24.76 -3.48 6.26
CA GLY A 707 -25.71 -2.45 5.86
C GLY A 707 -26.33 -2.75 4.50
N MET A 708 -27.32 -1.93 4.11
CA MET A 708 -27.91 -2.02 2.78
C MET A 708 -26.86 -1.65 1.72
N ARG A 709 -26.97 -2.24 0.53
CA ARG A 709 -26.09 -1.94 -0.61
C ARG A 709 -26.85 -1.42 -1.82
N ARG A 710 -26.21 -0.57 -2.62
CA ARG A 710 -26.77 -0.05 -3.88
C ARG A 710 -25.80 -0.29 -5.02
N VAL A 711 -26.35 -0.46 -6.21
CA VAL A 711 -25.56 -0.52 -7.43
C VAL A 711 -25.36 0.90 -7.95
N LEU A 712 -24.11 1.35 -7.97
CA LEU A 712 -23.72 2.61 -8.62
C LEU A 712 -23.73 2.47 -10.13
N ALA A 713 -23.24 1.32 -10.62
CA ALA A 713 -23.12 1.04 -12.04
C ALA A 713 -23.20 -0.46 -12.29
N GLU A 714 -23.83 -0.87 -13.40
CA GLU A 714 -23.75 -2.23 -13.94
C GLU A 714 -23.68 -2.16 -15.47
N PHE A 715 -22.56 -2.57 -16.05
CA PHE A 715 -22.30 -2.40 -17.49
C PHE A 715 -21.52 -3.59 -18.08
N PRO A 716 -21.65 -3.85 -19.40
CA PRO A 716 -20.91 -4.92 -20.05
C PRO A 716 -19.41 -4.65 -19.98
N ALA A 717 -18.63 -5.70 -19.72
CA ALA A 717 -17.17 -5.59 -19.73
C ALA A 717 -16.67 -5.41 -21.16
N THR A 718 -15.70 -4.51 -21.34
CA THR A 718 -14.95 -4.37 -22.60
C THR A 718 -14.25 -5.67 -22.98
N THR A 719 -13.81 -5.78 -24.23
CA THR A 719 -13.15 -6.99 -24.75
C THR A 719 -11.82 -7.28 -24.04
N ASP A 720 -11.10 -6.24 -23.59
CA ASP A 720 -9.85 -6.35 -22.84
C ASP A 720 -10.06 -6.25 -21.30
N ARG A 721 -11.31 -6.16 -20.85
CA ARG A 721 -11.71 -6.02 -19.43
C ARG A 721 -11.24 -4.73 -18.76
N SER A 722 -10.86 -3.72 -19.54
CA SER A 722 -10.63 -2.37 -19.04
C SER A 722 -11.94 -1.66 -18.66
N VAL A 723 -11.84 -0.73 -17.71
CA VAL A 723 -12.97 0.10 -17.25
C VAL A 723 -12.50 1.55 -17.14
N TYR A 724 -13.28 2.48 -17.68
CA TYR A 724 -13.07 3.91 -17.50
C TYR A 724 -14.39 4.60 -17.21
N VAL A 725 -14.56 5.02 -15.96
CA VAL A 725 -15.84 5.54 -15.44
C VAL A 725 -15.63 6.79 -14.61
N GLU A 726 -16.67 7.61 -14.58
CA GLU A 726 -16.80 8.76 -13.70
C GLU A 726 -17.83 8.42 -12.62
N LEU A 727 -17.46 8.66 -11.36
CA LEU A 727 -18.17 8.19 -10.18
C LEU A 727 -18.32 9.32 -9.16
N PRO A 728 -19.38 9.29 -8.33
CA PRO A 728 -19.56 10.30 -7.28
C PRO A 728 -18.39 10.26 -6.30
N ALA A 729 -17.86 11.44 -5.98
CA ALA A 729 -16.78 11.56 -5.03
C ALA A 729 -17.26 11.23 -3.60
N GLY A 730 -16.36 10.69 -2.79
CA GLY A 730 -16.62 10.36 -1.39
C GLY A 730 -17.61 9.22 -1.13
N VAL A 731 -17.95 8.43 -2.17
CA VAL A 731 -18.74 7.20 -2.02
C VAL A 731 -17.81 5.99 -1.90
N PRO A 732 -17.85 5.22 -0.80
CA PRO A 732 -17.17 3.94 -0.73
C PRO A 732 -17.89 2.90 -1.58
N PHE A 733 -17.14 2.21 -2.45
CA PHE A 733 -17.66 1.12 -3.26
C PHE A 733 -16.67 -0.04 -3.39
N PHE A 734 -17.20 -1.20 -3.80
CA PHE A 734 -16.40 -2.35 -4.23
C PHE A 734 -16.85 -2.82 -5.62
N ILE A 735 -16.04 -3.66 -6.24
CA ILE A 735 -16.26 -4.14 -7.61
C ILE A 735 -16.70 -5.61 -7.57
N GLN A 736 -17.80 -5.93 -8.25
CA GLN A 736 -18.19 -7.29 -8.60
C GLN A 736 -17.99 -7.53 -10.10
N THR A 737 -17.41 -8.67 -10.44
CA THR A 737 -17.44 -9.20 -11.81
C THR A 737 -18.60 -10.16 -11.93
N LEU A 738 -19.31 -10.13 -13.07
CA LEU A 738 -20.51 -10.93 -13.27
C LEU A 738 -20.42 -11.79 -14.52
N ASP A 739 -21.11 -12.94 -14.50
CA ASP A 739 -21.27 -13.83 -15.65
C ASP A 739 -22.38 -13.36 -16.64
N ASP A 740 -22.70 -14.20 -17.61
CA ASP A 740 -23.74 -13.96 -18.63
C ASP A 740 -25.15 -13.86 -18.04
N MET A 741 -25.39 -14.46 -16.88
CA MET A 741 -26.63 -14.37 -16.10
C MET A 741 -26.63 -13.21 -15.11
N ARG A 742 -25.58 -12.36 -15.14
CA ARG A 742 -25.38 -11.22 -14.23
C ARG A 742 -25.26 -11.61 -12.75
N MET A 743 -24.81 -12.84 -12.47
CA MET A 743 -24.48 -13.28 -11.11
C MET A 743 -23.02 -12.98 -10.79
N ALA A 744 -22.72 -12.59 -9.56
CA ALA A 744 -21.36 -12.28 -9.13
C ALA A 744 -20.45 -13.52 -9.17
N THR A 745 -19.42 -13.47 -10.03
CA THR A 745 -18.37 -14.50 -10.14
C THR A 745 -17.20 -14.25 -9.21
N ALA A 746 -16.91 -12.98 -8.91
CA ALA A 746 -15.92 -12.57 -7.93
C ALA A 746 -16.24 -11.17 -7.40
N THR A 747 -15.97 -10.96 -6.12
CA THR A 747 -16.08 -9.68 -5.42
C THR A 747 -14.69 -9.23 -5.01
N PHE A 748 -14.32 -8.00 -5.37
CA PHE A 748 -13.04 -7.42 -5.00
C PHE A 748 -13.01 -7.15 -3.48
N ASN A 749 -12.00 -7.67 -2.79
CA ASN A 749 -11.90 -7.66 -1.33
C ASN A 749 -11.24 -6.39 -0.76
N GLN A 750 -11.42 -5.25 -1.41
CA GLN A 750 -10.92 -3.94 -0.99
C GLN A 750 -11.97 -2.86 -1.24
N TRP A 751 -11.93 -1.81 -0.41
CA TRP A 751 -12.74 -0.61 -0.57
C TRP A 751 -12.08 0.37 -1.52
N PHE A 752 -12.88 0.99 -2.37
CA PHE A 752 -12.50 2.08 -3.24
C PHE A 752 -13.35 3.31 -2.95
N PHE A 753 -12.78 4.47 -3.25
CA PHE A 753 -13.48 5.73 -3.35
C PHE A 753 -12.71 6.59 -4.37
N VAL A 754 -13.29 7.71 -4.77
CA VAL A 754 -12.61 8.75 -5.55
C VAL A 754 -12.85 10.09 -4.87
N LEU A 755 -11.89 11.00 -4.96
CA LEU A 755 -12.01 12.37 -4.46
C LEU A 755 -12.43 13.34 -5.59
N PRO A 756 -12.91 14.54 -5.25
CA PRO A 756 -13.32 15.54 -6.25
C PRO A 756 -12.22 15.90 -7.24
N GLY A 757 -12.48 15.69 -8.54
CA GLY A 757 -11.53 15.96 -9.62
C GLY A 757 -10.39 14.94 -9.74
N GLU A 758 -10.41 13.88 -8.91
CA GLU A 758 -9.35 12.89 -8.90
C GLU A 758 -9.39 11.99 -10.16
N HIS A 759 -8.20 11.64 -10.64
CA HIS A 759 -8.01 10.65 -11.70
C HIS A 759 -7.30 9.41 -11.15
N LEU A 760 -8.07 8.47 -10.62
CA LEU A 760 -7.58 7.23 -10.05
C LEU A 760 -7.26 6.21 -11.16
N LYS A 761 -6.01 5.75 -11.21
CA LYS A 761 -5.55 4.72 -12.17
C LYS A 761 -5.16 3.47 -11.42
N GLN A 762 -5.64 2.32 -11.87
CA GLN A 762 -5.46 1.05 -11.16
C GLN A 762 -4.89 -0.05 -12.05
N VAL A 763 -4.11 -0.91 -11.40
CA VAL A 763 -3.49 -2.12 -11.93
C VAL A 763 -2.65 -1.86 -13.19
N THR A 764 -2.31 -2.93 -13.89
CA THR A 764 -1.62 -2.89 -15.17
C THR A 764 -2.29 -3.88 -16.11
N ARG A 765 -2.06 -3.71 -17.41
CA ARG A 765 -2.50 -4.70 -18.40
C ARG A 765 -1.74 -6.02 -18.21
N ARG A 766 -2.41 -7.14 -18.48
CA ARG A 766 -1.83 -8.49 -18.32
C ARG A 766 -0.59 -8.74 -19.18
N GLU A 767 -0.47 -8.09 -20.33
CA GLU A 767 0.62 -8.28 -21.28
C GLU A 767 1.96 -7.78 -20.72
N VAL A 768 1.93 -6.78 -19.83
CA VAL A 768 3.12 -6.19 -19.21
C VAL A 768 3.27 -6.59 -17.73
N TRP A 769 2.49 -7.56 -17.28
CA TRP A 769 2.47 -8.02 -15.88
C TRP A 769 3.86 -8.43 -15.40
N ASN A 770 4.52 -9.33 -16.13
CA ASN A 770 5.83 -9.86 -15.73
C ASN A 770 6.84 -8.74 -15.51
N THR A 771 6.85 -7.76 -16.41
CA THR A 771 7.72 -6.58 -16.33
C THR A 771 7.43 -5.66 -15.16
N ARG A 772 6.15 -5.38 -14.86
CA ARG A 772 5.77 -4.34 -13.89
C ARG A 772 5.56 -4.88 -12.49
N CYS A 773 4.98 -6.06 -12.38
CA CYS A 773 4.50 -6.65 -11.13
C CYS A 773 5.15 -8.01 -10.85
N GLY A 774 5.63 -8.71 -11.89
CA GLY A 774 6.11 -10.08 -11.78
C GLY A 774 7.32 -10.27 -10.86
N ALA A 775 8.17 -9.25 -10.70
CA ALA A 775 9.24 -9.30 -9.72
C ALA A 775 8.69 -9.58 -8.30
N CYS A 776 7.67 -8.85 -7.86
CA CYS A 776 7.12 -9.02 -6.49
C CYS A 776 6.03 -10.09 -6.40
N HIS A 777 5.18 -10.21 -7.43
CA HIS A 777 3.96 -11.03 -7.39
C HIS A 777 4.08 -12.32 -8.20
N GLY A 778 5.27 -12.59 -8.74
CA GLY A 778 5.59 -13.73 -9.56
C GLY A 778 5.14 -13.64 -11.02
N SER A 779 5.70 -14.50 -11.87
CA SER A 779 5.39 -14.48 -13.31
C SER A 779 3.97 -14.96 -13.60
N LYS A 780 3.44 -14.55 -14.76
CA LYS A 780 2.14 -15.02 -15.26
C LYS A 780 2.14 -16.54 -15.43
N SER A 781 3.24 -17.15 -15.85
CA SER A 781 3.37 -18.60 -16.04
C SER A 781 3.63 -19.36 -14.74
N GLY A 782 4.21 -18.70 -13.73
CA GLY A 782 4.78 -19.33 -12.53
C GLY A 782 6.26 -19.69 -12.70
N GLU A 783 6.80 -19.65 -13.91
CA GLU A 783 8.21 -19.94 -14.17
C GLU A 783 9.11 -18.75 -13.81
N PRO A 784 10.21 -18.96 -13.05
CA PRO A 784 11.03 -17.86 -12.59
C PRO A 784 11.67 -17.01 -13.69
N GLY A 785 12.13 -17.66 -14.76
CA GLY A 785 12.77 -16.99 -15.90
C GLY A 785 11.86 -16.01 -16.63
N ASP A 786 10.54 -16.18 -16.52
CA ASP A 786 9.57 -15.35 -17.24
C ASP A 786 9.30 -14.01 -16.55
N THR A 787 9.72 -13.84 -15.29
CA THR A 787 9.70 -12.52 -14.63
C THR A 787 10.61 -11.52 -15.34
N VAL A 788 11.64 -12.02 -16.04
CA VAL A 788 12.56 -11.25 -16.87
C VAL A 788 12.07 -11.28 -18.33
N THR A 789 10.91 -10.68 -18.60
CA THR A 789 10.37 -10.57 -19.97
C THR A 789 10.17 -9.13 -20.43
N THR A 790 10.18 -8.99 -21.75
CA THR A 790 10.29 -7.76 -22.55
C THR A 790 9.28 -6.69 -22.13
N PRO A 791 9.77 -5.55 -21.62
CA PRO A 791 8.94 -4.39 -21.37
C PRO A 791 8.40 -3.81 -22.65
N ASP A 792 7.16 -3.40 -22.57
CA ASP A 792 6.59 -2.47 -23.52
C ASP A 792 7.05 -1.04 -23.19
N VAL A 793 7.96 -0.50 -24.01
CA VAL A 793 8.59 0.81 -23.77
C VAL A 793 7.88 1.92 -24.55
N LEU A 794 6.94 1.58 -25.44
CA LEU A 794 6.31 2.55 -26.33
C LEU A 794 4.78 2.53 -26.33
N THR A 795 4.09 1.44 -25.97
CA THR A 795 2.62 1.43 -26.10
C THR A 795 2.01 2.54 -25.25
N GLN A 796 0.94 3.20 -25.67
CA GLN A 796 -0.42 2.64 -25.55
C GLN A 796 -0.69 1.75 -24.31
N ALA A 797 0.22 1.59 -23.35
CA ALA A 797 0.01 0.88 -22.08
C ALA A 797 -1.07 1.59 -21.26
N SER A 798 -1.21 2.90 -21.48
CA SER A 798 -2.30 3.71 -20.94
C SER A 798 -3.54 3.79 -21.84
N ARG A 799 -3.48 3.29 -23.08
CA ARG A 799 -4.61 3.25 -24.04
C ARG A 799 -5.18 1.84 -24.07
N VAL A 800 -6.36 1.70 -23.51
CA VAL A 800 -7.15 0.48 -23.43
C VAL A 800 -8.51 0.73 -24.09
N VAL A 801 -9.27 -0.34 -24.38
CA VAL A 801 -10.55 -0.21 -25.12
C VAL A 801 -11.51 0.78 -24.45
N ALA A 802 -11.46 0.88 -23.11
CA ALA A 802 -12.29 1.79 -22.34
C ALA A 802 -11.98 3.28 -22.54
N ASN A 803 -10.71 3.67 -22.78
CA ASN A 803 -10.31 5.07 -22.89
C ASN A 803 -9.73 5.47 -24.24
N TYR A 804 -9.69 4.56 -25.22
CA TYR A 804 -9.14 4.83 -26.55
C TYR A 804 -9.89 4.06 -27.64
N ASP A 805 -10.15 4.73 -28.76
CA ASP A 805 -10.65 4.11 -29.98
C ASP A 805 -9.51 3.94 -30.99
N ALA A 806 -9.13 2.69 -31.24
CA ALA A 806 -8.05 2.38 -32.18
C ALA A 806 -8.44 2.66 -33.65
N ALA A 807 -9.72 2.61 -34.00
CA ALA A 807 -10.19 2.83 -35.37
C ALA A 807 -10.15 4.31 -35.75
N THR A 808 -10.50 5.20 -34.81
CA THR A 808 -10.49 6.66 -35.02
C THR A 808 -9.24 7.35 -34.50
N ARG A 809 -8.41 6.63 -33.72
CA ARG A 809 -7.19 7.13 -33.04
C ARG A 809 -7.48 8.28 -32.06
N THR A 810 -8.60 8.22 -31.35
CA THR A 810 -9.03 9.26 -30.40
C THR A 810 -9.23 8.70 -29.00
N ASP A 811 -8.92 9.50 -27.98
CA ASP A 811 -9.26 9.16 -26.59
C ASP A 811 -10.79 9.19 -26.38
N LYS A 812 -11.27 8.30 -25.51
CA LYS A 812 -12.68 8.24 -25.10
C LYS A 812 -12.83 8.86 -23.71
N PRO A 813 -13.85 9.69 -23.49
CA PRO A 813 -14.14 10.20 -22.15
C PRO A 813 -14.60 9.06 -21.22
N PRO A 814 -14.47 9.24 -19.89
CA PRO A 814 -15.05 8.31 -18.93
C PRO A 814 -16.58 8.30 -19.06
N VAL A 815 -17.20 7.17 -18.71
CA VAL A 815 -18.66 7.06 -18.70
C VAL A 815 -19.20 7.41 -17.31
N PRO A 816 -20.11 8.39 -17.17
CA PRO A 816 -20.68 8.76 -15.88
C PRO A 816 -21.67 7.69 -15.39
N TYR A 817 -21.58 7.36 -14.10
CA TYR A 817 -22.52 6.44 -13.44
C TYR A 817 -22.81 6.84 -12.00
N GLY A 818 -24.09 6.82 -11.62
CA GLY A 818 -24.52 6.95 -10.23
C GLY A 818 -24.23 8.32 -9.61
N LEU A 819 -24.01 9.33 -10.47
CA LEU A 819 -23.75 10.71 -10.07
C LEU A 819 -25.00 11.29 -9.43
N GLU A 820 -26.15 11.06 -10.06
CA GLU A 820 -27.43 11.42 -9.49
C GLU A 820 -27.96 10.27 -8.61
N PRO A 821 -28.44 10.56 -7.38
CA PRO A 821 -28.83 9.49 -6.45
C PRO A 821 -29.92 8.57 -7.00
N ASP A 822 -30.84 9.06 -7.82
CA ASP A 822 -31.94 8.28 -8.40
C ASP A 822 -31.49 7.21 -9.41
N GLU A 823 -30.34 7.42 -10.07
CA GLU A 823 -29.70 6.45 -10.97
C GLU A 823 -29.22 5.19 -10.25
N ARG A 824 -28.98 5.26 -8.95
CA ARG A 824 -28.43 4.17 -8.15
C ARG A 824 -29.49 3.11 -7.91
N LEU A 825 -29.26 1.87 -8.35
CA LEU A 825 -30.25 0.81 -8.23
C LEU A 825 -30.19 0.16 -6.85
N GLU A 826 -31.36 0.00 -6.23
CA GLU A 826 -31.55 -0.76 -4.99
C GLU A 826 -32.46 -1.95 -5.26
N VAL A 827 -32.22 -3.05 -4.55
CA VAL A 827 -33.11 -4.22 -4.56
C VAL A 827 -33.31 -4.70 -3.13
N ASP A 828 -34.54 -4.72 -2.65
CA ASP A 828 -34.88 -5.23 -1.32
C ASP A 828 -35.98 -6.29 -1.36
N PHE A 829 -36.05 -7.09 -0.29
CA PHE A 829 -36.95 -8.22 -0.25
C PHE A 829 -38.43 -7.78 -0.29
N ALA A 830 -38.82 -6.87 0.59
CA ALA A 830 -40.23 -6.50 0.78
C ALA A 830 -40.83 -5.83 -0.46
N ARG A 831 -40.07 -4.95 -1.13
CA ARG A 831 -40.52 -4.20 -2.31
C ARG A 831 -40.41 -5.02 -3.59
N ASP A 832 -39.31 -5.71 -3.79
CA ASP A 832 -38.95 -6.25 -5.11
C ASP A 832 -39.04 -7.78 -5.19
N VAL A 833 -38.75 -8.50 -4.11
CA VAL A 833 -38.68 -9.97 -4.11
C VAL A 833 -40.00 -10.62 -3.69
N GLN A 834 -40.59 -10.18 -2.58
CA GLN A 834 -41.83 -10.75 -2.05
C GLN A 834 -42.97 -10.74 -3.09
N PRO A 835 -43.20 -9.67 -3.87
CA PRO A 835 -44.23 -9.69 -4.91
C PRO A 835 -44.01 -10.78 -5.97
N ILE A 836 -42.74 -11.05 -6.31
CA ILE A 836 -42.37 -12.10 -7.26
C ILE A 836 -42.68 -13.48 -6.65
N LEU A 837 -42.26 -13.72 -5.40
CA LEU A 837 -42.53 -14.97 -4.69
C LEU A 837 -44.03 -15.22 -4.54
N THR A 838 -44.80 -14.17 -4.20
CA THR A 838 -46.26 -14.25 -4.08
C THR A 838 -46.91 -14.62 -5.42
N ALA A 839 -46.46 -14.03 -6.52
CA ALA A 839 -47.05 -14.27 -7.84
C ALA A 839 -46.66 -15.62 -8.46
N ARG A 840 -45.44 -16.11 -8.19
CA ARG A 840 -44.86 -17.27 -8.89
C ARG A 840 -44.76 -18.53 -8.04
N CYS A 841 -44.60 -18.39 -6.73
CA CYS A 841 -44.24 -19.50 -5.84
C CYS A 841 -45.31 -19.79 -4.77
N ALA A 842 -45.86 -18.76 -4.14
CA ALA A 842 -46.88 -18.89 -3.08
C ALA A 842 -48.30 -19.15 -3.65
N THR A 843 -48.38 -20.01 -4.66
CA THR A 843 -49.63 -20.44 -5.29
C THR A 843 -50.14 -21.73 -4.65
N ALA A 844 -51.44 -21.97 -4.79
CA ALA A 844 -52.11 -23.11 -4.16
C ALA A 844 -51.42 -24.45 -4.51
N GLY A 845 -51.02 -25.20 -3.47
CA GLY A 845 -50.34 -26.49 -3.61
C GLY A 845 -48.83 -26.42 -3.93
N CYS A 846 -48.22 -25.23 -3.94
CA CYS A 846 -46.78 -25.05 -4.16
C CYS A 846 -46.04 -24.58 -2.90
N HIS A 847 -46.10 -23.29 -2.54
CA HIS A 847 -45.46 -22.72 -1.34
C HIS A 847 -46.42 -21.80 -0.57
N ASP A 848 -47.69 -22.22 -0.48
CA ASP A 848 -48.81 -21.48 0.15
C ASP A 848 -48.90 -21.65 1.68
N GLY A 849 -47.83 -22.15 2.30
CA GLY A 849 -47.76 -22.48 3.73
C GLY A 849 -48.11 -23.92 4.09
N THR A 850 -48.54 -24.74 3.11
CA THR A 850 -48.73 -26.18 3.30
C THR A 850 -47.50 -27.02 2.93
N VAL A 851 -46.57 -26.44 2.17
CA VAL A 851 -45.34 -27.06 1.66
C VAL A 851 -44.17 -26.12 1.96
N ALA A 852 -43.05 -26.68 2.41
CA ALA A 852 -41.89 -25.89 2.80
C ALA A 852 -40.96 -25.56 1.59
N PRO A 853 -40.26 -24.41 1.60
CA PRO A 853 -40.43 -23.31 2.55
C PRO A 853 -41.77 -22.58 2.33
N ASP A 854 -42.34 -22.01 3.38
CA ASP A 854 -43.52 -21.15 3.27
C ASP A 854 -43.10 -19.79 2.70
N LEU A 855 -43.62 -19.43 1.52
CA LEU A 855 -43.27 -18.19 0.82
C LEU A 855 -44.40 -17.17 0.82
N THR A 856 -45.44 -17.40 1.63
CA THR A 856 -46.55 -16.45 1.77
C THR A 856 -46.10 -15.17 2.47
N ASP A 857 -46.68 -14.04 2.05
CA ASP A 857 -46.47 -12.74 2.69
C ASP A 857 -47.25 -12.68 4.00
N ARG A 858 -46.68 -13.27 5.04
CA ARG A 858 -47.22 -13.28 6.40
C ARG A 858 -46.22 -12.68 7.39
N PRO A 859 -46.68 -12.12 8.53
CA PRO A 859 -45.77 -11.71 9.59
C PRO A 859 -44.90 -12.87 10.09
N GLY A 860 -43.59 -12.66 10.19
CA GLY A 860 -42.64 -13.53 10.87
C GLY A 860 -42.31 -13.01 12.27
N VAL A 861 -41.19 -13.46 12.85
CA VAL A 861 -40.74 -13.08 14.20
C VAL A 861 -40.10 -11.69 14.19
N GLU A 862 -39.18 -11.48 13.25
CA GLU A 862 -38.37 -10.27 13.08
C GLU A 862 -38.62 -9.62 11.71
N PHE A 863 -38.82 -10.45 10.67
CA PHE A 863 -39.11 -10.04 9.30
C PHE A 863 -40.41 -10.70 8.79
N SER A 864 -40.68 -10.68 7.49
CA SER A 864 -41.76 -11.50 6.91
C SER A 864 -41.42 -12.99 7.01
N GLY A 865 -42.43 -13.85 7.16
CA GLY A 865 -42.26 -15.30 7.26
C GLY A 865 -41.52 -15.91 6.05
N ALA A 866 -41.75 -15.40 4.84
CA ALA A 866 -41.05 -15.86 3.63
C ALA A 866 -39.55 -15.55 3.66
N TYR A 867 -39.18 -14.31 4.02
CA TYR A 867 -37.77 -13.93 4.19
C TYR A 867 -37.07 -14.81 5.22
N GLU A 868 -37.71 -15.04 6.37
CA GLU A 868 -37.17 -15.87 7.44
C GLU A 868 -37.02 -17.33 7.03
N ALA A 869 -37.97 -17.87 6.26
CA ALA A 869 -37.90 -19.23 5.74
C ALA A 869 -36.74 -19.42 4.76
N LEU A 870 -36.50 -18.44 3.88
CA LEU A 870 -35.39 -18.48 2.91
C LEU A 870 -34.01 -18.31 3.57
N THR A 871 -33.96 -17.50 4.63
CA THR A 871 -32.72 -17.21 5.37
C THR A 871 -32.60 -17.99 6.68
N ALA A 872 -33.37 -19.08 6.82
CA ALA A 872 -33.30 -19.96 7.98
C ALA A 872 -31.95 -20.70 8.03
N PRO A 873 -31.48 -21.12 9.22
CA PRO A 873 -30.32 -21.99 9.34
C PRO A 873 -30.52 -23.31 8.57
N GLY A 874 -29.48 -23.76 7.86
CA GLY A 874 -29.49 -24.99 7.06
C GLY A 874 -28.12 -25.28 6.43
N ALA A 875 -27.87 -26.49 5.95
CA ALA A 875 -26.58 -26.85 5.34
C ALA A 875 -26.58 -26.77 3.81
N ASP A 876 -27.69 -26.30 3.23
CA ASP A 876 -27.95 -26.34 1.80
C ASP A 876 -27.24 -25.18 1.06
N SER A 877 -27.15 -24.00 1.67
CA SER A 877 -26.39 -22.84 1.19
C SER A 877 -25.11 -22.65 2.01
N ALA A 878 -24.21 -21.78 1.53
CA ALA A 878 -22.99 -21.43 2.28
C ALA A 878 -23.31 -20.78 3.64
N ASN A 879 -22.32 -20.72 4.53
CA ASN A 879 -22.42 -20.08 5.84
C ASN A 879 -23.51 -20.60 6.79
N GLY A 880 -23.99 -21.84 6.57
CA GLY A 880 -24.99 -22.46 7.45
C GLY A 880 -26.41 -21.93 7.25
N PHE A 881 -26.74 -21.46 6.03
CA PHE A 881 -28.10 -21.09 5.63
C PHE A 881 -28.79 -22.15 4.78
N ALA A 882 -30.11 -22.20 4.82
CA ALA A 882 -30.92 -23.13 4.04
C ALA A 882 -30.98 -22.73 2.56
N TYR A 883 -31.65 -21.63 2.20
CA TYR A 883 -31.88 -21.31 0.78
C TYR A 883 -31.08 -20.11 0.28
N VAL A 884 -30.86 -19.11 1.13
CA VAL A 884 -30.15 -17.88 0.76
C VAL A 884 -29.05 -17.60 1.77
N ASP A 885 -27.83 -17.40 1.28
CA ASP A 885 -26.69 -16.96 2.09
C ASP A 885 -26.52 -15.42 1.99
N PRO A 886 -27.00 -14.65 2.97
CA PRO A 886 -26.81 -13.20 3.00
C PRO A 886 -25.34 -12.78 3.27
N MET A 887 -24.49 -13.68 3.77
CA MET A 887 -23.15 -13.33 4.27
C MET A 887 -22.10 -13.27 3.16
N SER A 888 -22.20 -14.14 2.16
CA SER A 888 -21.24 -14.21 1.05
C SER A 888 -21.44 -13.17 -0.04
N SER A 889 -22.63 -12.53 -0.11
CA SER A 889 -22.95 -11.57 -1.20
C SER A 889 -22.81 -12.22 -2.58
N SER A 890 -23.33 -13.44 -2.71
CA SER A 890 -23.23 -14.25 -3.93
C SER A 890 -24.48 -15.10 -4.12
N ALA A 891 -25.21 -14.82 -5.18
CA ALA A 891 -26.33 -15.66 -5.62
C ALA A 891 -25.87 -17.10 -5.90
N ARG A 892 -24.66 -17.26 -6.46
CA ARG A 892 -24.12 -18.57 -6.84
C ARG A 892 -23.92 -19.53 -5.66
N ARG A 893 -23.72 -19.00 -4.46
CA ARG A 893 -23.55 -19.76 -3.20
C ARG A 893 -24.86 -20.00 -2.44
N SER A 894 -25.97 -19.49 -2.97
CA SER A 894 -27.31 -19.65 -2.42
C SER A 894 -28.04 -20.77 -3.15
N TYR A 895 -28.51 -21.78 -2.43
CA TYR A 895 -29.21 -22.93 -3.01
C TYR A 895 -30.48 -22.53 -3.77
N LEU A 896 -31.14 -21.43 -3.34
CA LEU A 896 -32.28 -20.86 -4.06
C LEU A 896 -31.93 -20.55 -5.52
N ALA A 897 -30.72 -20.06 -5.82
CA ALA A 897 -30.31 -19.75 -7.19
C ALA A 897 -30.26 -21.01 -8.07
N GLU A 898 -29.76 -22.12 -7.53
CA GLU A 898 -29.71 -23.41 -8.22
C GLU A 898 -31.10 -23.96 -8.51
N VAL A 899 -32.02 -23.85 -7.54
CA VAL A 899 -33.43 -24.23 -7.71
C VAL A 899 -34.10 -23.39 -8.79
N LEU A 900 -33.87 -22.07 -8.80
CA LEU A 900 -34.45 -21.17 -9.78
C LEU A 900 -33.90 -21.38 -11.19
N LEU A 901 -32.64 -21.79 -11.34
CA LEU A 901 -32.02 -22.04 -12.64
C LEU A 901 -32.14 -23.49 -13.13
N GLY A 902 -32.47 -24.42 -12.22
CA GLY A 902 -32.55 -25.85 -12.52
C GLY A 902 -31.19 -26.49 -12.81
N ARG A 903 -30.11 -26.00 -12.18
CA ARG A 903 -28.74 -26.51 -12.38
C ARG A 903 -27.85 -26.23 -11.16
N ASP A 904 -26.82 -27.04 -10.98
CA ASP A 904 -25.75 -26.79 -10.03
C ASP A 904 -24.99 -25.48 -10.32
N LEU A 905 -24.66 -24.75 -9.26
CA LEU A 905 -23.78 -23.59 -9.24
C LEU A 905 -22.65 -23.84 -8.21
N ASP A 906 -22.57 -23.01 -7.17
CA ASP A 906 -21.50 -23.03 -6.16
C ASP A 906 -22.06 -23.24 -4.74
N ALA A 907 -23.31 -23.72 -4.58
CA ALA A 907 -23.85 -24.08 -3.27
C ALA A 907 -23.16 -25.37 -2.75
N PRO A 908 -23.03 -25.56 -1.43
CA PRO A 908 -22.31 -26.72 -0.85
C PRO A 908 -23.00 -28.07 -1.07
N ARG A 909 -24.27 -28.06 -1.51
CA ARG A 909 -25.10 -29.22 -1.78
C ARG A 909 -25.23 -29.45 -3.28
N ALA A 910 -25.40 -30.72 -3.70
CA ALA A 910 -25.82 -31.04 -5.05
C ALA A 910 -27.29 -30.65 -5.31
N TYR A 911 -27.53 -30.04 -6.46
CA TYR A 911 -28.84 -29.66 -6.94
C TYR A 911 -29.77 -30.88 -7.08
N ASP A 912 -30.96 -30.75 -6.49
CA ASP A 912 -32.01 -31.75 -6.59
C ASP A 912 -32.99 -31.42 -7.73
N SER A 913 -32.78 -32.08 -8.87
CA SER A 913 -33.64 -31.97 -10.06
C SER A 913 -35.06 -32.54 -9.90
N THR A 914 -35.37 -33.18 -8.76
CA THR A 914 -36.70 -33.77 -8.50
C THR A 914 -37.70 -32.77 -7.89
N GLY A 915 -37.25 -31.56 -7.51
CA GLY A 915 -38.07 -30.50 -6.92
C GLY A 915 -38.23 -29.26 -7.81
N CYS A 916 -39.44 -28.66 -7.78
CA CYS A 916 -39.89 -27.37 -8.34
C CYS A 916 -39.38 -26.99 -9.76
N PRO A 917 -40.25 -26.79 -10.78
CA PRO A 917 -39.85 -26.43 -12.15
C PRO A 917 -39.43 -24.95 -12.32
N GLY A 918 -38.83 -24.33 -11.30
CA GLY A 918 -38.69 -22.89 -11.09
C GLY A 918 -38.19 -22.07 -12.29
N ALA A 919 -37.31 -22.61 -13.13
CA ALA A 919 -36.73 -21.92 -14.28
C ALA A 919 -37.74 -21.50 -15.37
N GLY A 920 -38.90 -22.17 -15.46
CA GLY A 920 -39.90 -21.91 -16.51
C GLY A 920 -41.01 -20.92 -16.14
N GLN A 921 -41.06 -20.46 -14.88
CA GLN A 921 -42.22 -19.72 -14.34
C GLN A 921 -41.99 -18.20 -14.28
N MET A 922 -40.79 -17.72 -14.60
CA MET A 922 -40.36 -16.35 -14.35
C MET A 922 -39.82 -15.69 -15.62
N SER A 923 -40.01 -14.38 -15.73
CA SER A 923 -39.30 -13.56 -16.70
C SER A 923 -37.82 -13.40 -16.32
N LEU A 924 -36.98 -13.09 -17.31
CA LEU A 924 -35.56 -12.79 -17.09
C LEU A 924 -35.36 -11.61 -16.12
N THR A 925 -36.27 -10.64 -16.11
CA THR A 925 -36.23 -9.50 -15.18
C THR A 925 -36.46 -9.96 -13.74
N GLU A 926 -37.50 -10.76 -13.49
CA GLU A 926 -37.79 -11.27 -12.14
C GLU A 926 -36.63 -12.13 -11.62
N LEU A 927 -36.06 -12.98 -12.48
CA LEU A 927 -34.90 -13.80 -12.14
C LEU A 927 -33.67 -12.94 -11.82
N ALA A 928 -33.37 -11.92 -12.64
CA ALA A 928 -32.25 -11.01 -12.41
C ALA A 928 -32.42 -10.19 -11.12
N THR A 929 -33.66 -9.82 -10.76
CA THR A 929 -33.96 -9.17 -9.47
C THR A 929 -33.59 -10.07 -8.29
N LEU A 930 -33.97 -11.35 -8.32
CA LEU A 930 -33.62 -12.32 -7.28
C LEU A 930 -32.10 -12.55 -7.18
N MET A 931 -31.42 -12.72 -8.32
CA MET A 931 -29.95 -12.89 -8.33
C MET A 931 -29.25 -11.64 -7.79
N ARG A 932 -29.67 -10.45 -8.21
CA ARG A 932 -29.09 -9.19 -7.73
C ARG A 932 -29.34 -8.99 -6.24
N TRP A 933 -30.54 -9.31 -5.75
CA TRP A 933 -30.85 -9.25 -4.33
C TRP A 933 -29.89 -10.13 -3.51
N MET A 934 -29.66 -11.38 -3.91
CA MET A 934 -28.72 -12.28 -3.24
C MET A 934 -27.25 -11.79 -3.35
N ASP A 935 -26.82 -11.33 -4.53
CA ASP A 935 -25.48 -10.76 -4.74
C ASP A 935 -25.21 -9.49 -3.90
N LEU A 936 -26.25 -8.73 -3.57
CA LEU A 936 -26.15 -7.54 -2.73
C LEU A 936 -26.23 -7.86 -1.23
N GLY A 937 -26.37 -9.13 -0.84
CA GLY A 937 -26.42 -9.55 0.57
C GLY A 937 -27.83 -9.77 1.11
N ALA A 938 -28.83 -9.90 0.23
CA ALA A 938 -30.20 -10.30 0.56
C ALA A 938 -30.86 -9.45 1.66
N ALA A 939 -30.79 -8.13 1.53
CA ALA A 939 -31.46 -7.21 2.47
C ALA A 939 -32.99 -7.36 2.44
N TYR A 940 -33.62 -7.27 3.60
CA TYR A 940 -35.06 -7.29 3.76
C TYR A 940 -35.73 -5.99 3.27
N ARG A 941 -35.17 -4.83 3.63
CA ARG A 941 -35.73 -3.51 3.28
C ARG A 941 -34.63 -2.47 3.03
N GLY A 942 -34.85 -1.55 2.08
CA GLY A 942 -33.96 -0.39 1.86
C GLY A 942 -34.01 0.67 2.97
N ILE A 943 -33.05 1.58 2.96
CA ILE A 943 -32.75 2.54 4.05
C ILE A 943 -33.11 4.00 3.75
N GLY A 944 -34.30 4.24 3.20
CA GLY A 944 -34.80 5.61 2.98
C GLY A 944 -34.28 6.26 1.69
N PRO A 945 -34.34 7.60 1.57
CA PRO A 945 -34.08 8.30 0.30
C PRO A 945 -32.61 8.21 -0.14
N LYS A 946 -32.39 8.23 -1.46
CA LYS A 946 -31.06 8.28 -2.06
C LYS A 946 -30.55 9.73 -2.03
N THR A 947 -29.36 9.96 -1.50
CA THR A 947 -28.78 11.31 -1.32
C THR A 947 -27.39 11.43 -1.95
N LYS A 948 -26.98 12.66 -2.28
CA LYS A 948 -25.58 12.95 -2.61
C LYS A 948 -24.74 12.94 -1.31
N PRO A 949 -23.49 12.44 -1.34
CA PRO A 949 -22.59 12.54 -0.19
C PRO A 949 -22.31 14.00 0.15
N GLU A 950 -22.22 14.30 1.44
CA GLU A 950 -21.65 15.57 1.90
C GLU A 950 -20.13 15.49 1.82
N LEU A 951 -19.56 16.22 0.85
CA LEU A 951 -18.12 16.32 0.68
C LEU A 951 -17.55 17.37 1.65
N PRO A 952 -16.34 17.14 2.21
CA PRO A 952 -15.56 18.19 2.84
C PRO A 952 -15.41 19.41 1.92
N SER A 953 -15.28 20.61 2.50
CA SER A 953 -14.72 21.75 1.75
C SER A 953 -13.23 21.49 1.58
N TYR A 954 -12.77 21.33 0.35
CA TYR A 954 -11.37 21.07 0.03
C TYR A 954 -10.59 22.36 -0.26
#